data_AF-A0A833ZSK7-F1
#
_entry.id   AF-A0A833ZSK7-F1
#
_cell.length_a   1.000
_cell.length_b   1.000
_cell.length_c   1.000
_cell.angle_alpha   90.00
_cell.angle_beta   90.00
_cell.angle_gamma   90.00
#
_symmetry.space_group_name_H-M   'P 1'
#
loop_
_entity.id
_entity.type
_entity.pdbx_description
1 polymer ?
#
loop_
_entity_poly.entity_id
_entity_poly.type
_entity_poly.pdbx_seq_one_letter_code
_entity_poly.pdbx_strand_id
1 'polypeptide(L)'
;MPKAVPRHCPLAGKMSPGIQWDEARAQQPAGGPPVRIAYMLVVHGRAVRQLKRLLKAVYHERHFFYIHVDKRSNYLHREVVELARQYANIRVTPWRMVTIWGGASLLRMYLRSMQDLLEVPGWAWDFFINLSATDYPTRTNEELVAFLSKNRDKNFLKSHGRDNSRFIKKQGLDRLFHECDSHMWRLGERQIPAGIVVDGGSDWFVLTRSFVEYVVHTDDPLVAQLRQFYTYTLLPAESFFHTVLENSPACETLVDNNLRVTNWNRKLGCKCQYKHIVDWCGCSPNDFKPQDFLRLQQVSRPTFFARKFESTVNQEVLEILDFHLYGNYPPGTPALKAYWENVYDAADGPSGLSDVMLTAYTAFARLSLRHAATTAPLPATPLCRFEPRGLPSSVHLYFYDDHFQGYLVTQVVQPSVQGPAETLEMWLMPQGSLKLLGRSDQASRLQSLEVGTEWDPKERLFRNFGGLLGPLDEPVAMQRWARGPNLTATVVWIDPTYVVATSYDIVVDTETEVTQYKPPLSRPLRPGAWTVRLLQFWEPLGETRFLVLPLTFNRKLPLRKDDASWLHAGPPHNEYMEQSFQGLSGILSLPQPEPVEEAARQHTLLTGPELEAWTDGELSGFWSVAGLCATGPSACPSLELCRLTSWSSLFPDPKSELGPVKADGRLR
;
A
#
# COMPACT_ATOMS: atom_id res chain seq x y z
N MET A 1 -12.62 -33.12 11.40
CA MET A 1 -13.64 -32.05 11.47
C MET A 1 -14.73 -32.48 12.43
N PRO A 2 -15.10 -31.65 13.42
CA PRO A 2 -16.19 -31.96 14.34
C PRO A 2 -17.52 -32.06 13.57
N LYS A 3 -18.34 -33.07 13.90
CA LYS A 3 -19.67 -33.26 13.28
C LYS A 3 -20.78 -32.53 14.06
N ALA A 4 -20.63 -32.43 15.38
CA ALA A 4 -21.54 -31.74 16.27
C ALA A 4 -20.74 -31.08 17.39
N VAL A 5 -21.15 -29.87 17.80
CA VAL A 5 -20.49 -29.04 18.81
C VAL A 5 -21.53 -28.66 19.87
N PRO A 6 -21.22 -28.69 21.19
CA PRO A 6 -22.17 -28.29 22.21
C PRO A 6 -22.43 -26.78 22.18
N ARG A 7 -23.65 -26.37 22.52
CA ARG A 7 -24.05 -24.97 22.73
C ARG A 7 -24.41 -24.78 24.20
N HIS A 8 -23.82 -23.75 24.80
CA HIS A 8 -24.01 -23.41 26.22
C HIS A 8 -24.83 -22.13 26.43
N CYS A 9 -25.06 -21.36 25.37
CA CYS A 9 -25.91 -20.18 25.45
C CYS A 9 -27.35 -20.58 25.81
N PRO A 10 -27.91 -20.08 26.93
CA PRO A 10 -29.26 -20.43 27.38
C PRO A 10 -30.37 -19.82 26.52
N LEU A 11 -30.04 -18.83 25.68
CA LEU A 11 -31.00 -18.12 24.85
C LEU A 11 -31.36 -18.90 23.58
N ALA A 12 -32.64 -18.84 23.22
CA ALA A 12 -33.14 -19.32 21.94
C ALA A 12 -32.87 -18.27 20.83
N GLY A 13 -32.01 -18.60 19.87
CA GLY A 13 -31.73 -17.76 18.70
C GLY A 13 -30.58 -16.76 18.90
N LYS A 14 -30.56 -15.71 18.06
CA LYS A 14 -29.56 -14.62 18.07
C LYS A 14 -30.07 -13.44 18.93
N MET A 15 -29.23 -12.94 19.83
CA MET A 15 -29.50 -11.74 20.61
C MET A 15 -28.79 -10.53 19.98
N SER A 16 -29.48 -9.40 19.83
CA SER A 16 -28.88 -8.12 19.46
C SER A 16 -29.51 -6.99 20.27
N PRO A 17 -29.24 -6.85 21.59
CA PRO A 17 -29.61 -5.64 22.29
C PRO A 17 -28.76 -4.50 21.69
N GLY A 18 -29.39 -3.64 20.89
CA GLY A 18 -28.76 -2.41 20.45
C GLY A 18 -28.46 -1.54 21.66
N ILE A 19 -27.28 -0.93 21.71
CA ILE A 19 -27.02 0.13 22.70
C ILE A 19 -27.81 1.37 22.25
N GLN A 20 -28.75 1.82 23.07
CA GLN A 20 -29.38 3.14 22.88
C GLN A 20 -28.28 4.21 22.99
N TRP A 21 -28.03 4.90 21.88
CA TRP A 21 -26.99 5.92 21.79
C TRP A 21 -27.57 7.31 21.96
N ASP A 22 -27.04 8.03 22.94
CA ASP A 22 -27.30 9.44 23.19
C ASP A 22 -25.96 10.09 23.55
N GLU A 23 -25.51 11.07 22.74
CA GLU A 23 -24.22 11.74 22.92
C GLU A 23 -24.11 12.44 24.28
N ALA A 24 -25.21 13.01 24.78
CA ALA A 24 -25.22 13.69 26.07
C ALA A 24 -24.97 12.70 27.23
N ARG A 25 -25.50 11.48 27.09
CA ARG A 25 -25.23 10.39 28.03
C ARG A 25 -23.84 9.79 27.84
N ALA A 26 -23.29 9.79 26.63
CA ALA A 26 -21.96 9.23 26.34
C ALA A 26 -20.82 10.00 27.03
N GLN A 27 -20.96 11.32 27.18
CA GLN A 27 -19.95 12.20 27.79
C GLN A 27 -19.95 12.21 29.33
N GLN A 28 -20.98 11.65 29.98
CA GLN A 28 -21.01 11.57 31.45
C GLN A 28 -19.90 10.65 32.00
N PRO A 29 -19.31 10.92 33.17
CA PRO A 29 -18.34 10.01 33.77
C PRO A 29 -19.00 8.65 34.07
N ALA A 30 -18.31 7.55 33.78
CA ALA A 30 -18.72 6.23 34.26
C ALA A 30 -18.39 6.11 35.76
N GLY A 31 -19.19 5.38 36.53
CA GLY A 31 -18.82 4.99 37.88
C GLY A 31 -17.69 3.95 37.84
N GLY A 32 -16.58 4.19 38.55
CA GLY A 32 -15.43 3.27 38.63
C GLY A 32 -14.18 3.75 37.89
N PRO A 33 -13.08 2.97 37.92
CA PRO A 33 -11.83 3.35 37.26
C PRO A 33 -11.99 3.30 35.72
N PRO A 34 -11.32 4.22 34.99
CA PRO A 34 -11.34 4.21 33.53
C PRO A 34 -10.72 2.93 32.98
N VAL A 35 -11.28 2.42 31.88
CA VAL A 35 -10.74 1.21 31.24
C VAL A 35 -9.33 1.44 30.70
N ARG A 36 -8.53 0.38 30.70
CA ARG A 36 -7.25 0.29 30.00
C ARG A 36 -7.37 -0.61 28.79
N ILE A 37 -6.81 -0.19 27.66
CA ILE A 37 -6.97 -0.87 26.38
C ILE A 37 -5.67 -1.56 25.99
N ALA A 38 -5.74 -2.81 25.55
CA ALA A 38 -4.69 -3.49 24.82
C ALA A 38 -4.97 -3.40 23.31
N TYR A 39 -4.21 -2.55 22.63
CA TYR A 39 -4.24 -2.43 21.17
C TYR A 39 -3.35 -3.50 20.54
N MET A 40 -3.95 -4.39 19.75
CA MET A 40 -3.25 -5.34 18.91
C MET A 40 -3.10 -4.75 17.51
N LEU A 41 -1.90 -4.23 17.20
CA LEU A 41 -1.60 -3.68 15.87
C LEU A 41 -1.07 -4.79 14.96
N VAL A 42 -1.77 -5.07 13.86
CA VAL A 42 -1.39 -6.09 12.88
C VAL A 42 -0.98 -5.38 11.59
N VAL A 43 0.34 -5.28 11.36
CA VAL A 43 0.90 -4.38 10.35
C VAL A 43 1.79 -5.11 9.35
N HIS A 44 1.80 -4.61 8.11
CA HIS A 44 2.63 -5.07 7.01
C HIS A 44 2.87 -3.92 6.02
N GLY A 45 3.76 -4.12 5.05
CA GLY A 45 4.07 -3.13 4.02
C GLY A 45 5.19 -2.18 4.42
N ARG A 46 5.12 -0.93 3.94
CA ARG A 46 6.21 0.06 4.04
C ARG A 46 5.84 1.37 4.75
N ALA A 47 4.55 1.59 5.04
CA ALA A 47 3.99 2.85 5.56
C ALA A 47 4.31 3.14 7.04
N VAL A 48 5.60 3.18 7.40
CA VAL A 48 6.09 3.41 8.77
C VAL A 48 5.63 4.76 9.31
N ARG A 49 5.69 5.82 8.50
CA ARG A 49 5.30 7.18 8.93
C ARG A 49 3.82 7.29 9.22
N GLN A 50 2.98 6.62 8.43
CA GLN A 50 1.55 6.54 8.70
C GLN A 50 1.26 5.73 9.97
N LEU A 51 1.96 4.61 10.20
CA LEU A 51 1.84 3.85 11.45
C LEU A 51 2.24 4.68 12.67
N LYS A 52 3.33 5.46 12.59
CA LYS A 52 3.73 6.39 13.65
C LYS A 52 2.65 7.44 13.90
N ARG A 53 2.06 8.02 12.84
CA ARG A 53 0.94 8.97 12.94
C ARG A 53 -0.29 8.35 13.63
N LEU A 54 -0.66 7.12 13.27
CA LEU A 54 -1.72 6.37 13.95
C LEU A 54 -1.40 6.17 15.44
N LEU A 55 -0.21 5.65 15.76
CA LEU A 55 0.24 5.45 17.13
C LEU A 55 0.17 6.75 17.94
N LYS A 56 0.64 7.86 17.37
CA LYS A 56 0.58 9.20 17.99
C LYS A 56 -0.85 9.59 18.37
N ALA A 57 -1.82 9.32 17.49
CA ALA A 57 -3.23 9.62 17.71
C ALA A 57 -3.88 8.72 18.78
N VAL A 58 -3.53 7.44 18.86
CA VAL A 58 -4.16 6.49 19.81
C VAL A 58 -3.40 6.32 21.13
N TYR A 59 -2.16 6.81 21.21
CA TYR A 59 -1.29 6.62 22.37
C TYR A 59 -1.83 7.29 23.64
N HIS A 60 -1.89 6.54 24.73
CA HIS A 60 -1.99 7.08 26.08
C HIS A 60 -1.17 6.18 27.00
N GLU A 61 -0.48 6.74 27.99
CA GLU A 61 0.42 5.99 28.90
C GLU A 61 -0.26 4.84 29.67
N ARG A 62 -1.58 4.93 29.87
CA ARG A 62 -2.39 3.91 30.56
C ARG A 62 -2.80 2.71 29.69
N HIS A 63 -2.65 2.83 28.36
CA HIS A 63 -2.96 1.77 27.40
C HIS A 63 -1.72 0.97 27.06
N PHE A 64 -1.92 -0.16 26.40
CA PHE A 64 -0.86 -1.09 26.02
C PHE A 64 -0.93 -1.37 24.52
N PHE A 65 0.23 -1.45 23.87
CA PHE A 65 0.34 -1.64 22.43
C PHE A 65 1.17 -2.88 22.15
N TYR A 66 0.56 -3.91 21.56
CA TYR A 66 1.25 -5.10 21.13
C TYR A 66 1.22 -5.18 19.61
N ILE A 67 2.40 -5.17 19.00
CA ILE A 67 2.55 -4.97 17.56
C ILE A 67 3.07 -6.26 16.93
N HIS A 68 2.27 -6.83 16.03
CA HIS A 68 2.69 -7.91 15.14
C HIS A 68 3.04 -7.32 13.79
N VAL A 69 4.25 -7.64 13.30
CA VAL A 69 4.71 -7.27 11.96
C VAL A 69 4.84 -8.53 11.11
N ASP A 70 4.16 -8.57 9.96
CA ASP A 70 4.21 -9.69 9.01
C ASP A 70 5.66 -10.11 8.73
N LYS A 71 5.92 -11.43 8.69
CA LYS A 71 7.27 -11.99 8.52
C LYS A 71 7.99 -11.51 7.26
N ARG A 72 7.26 -11.07 6.23
CA ARG A 72 7.81 -10.55 4.97
C ARG A 72 8.20 -9.07 5.04
N SER A 73 7.70 -8.30 6.01
CA SER A 73 7.93 -6.86 6.11
C SER A 73 9.08 -6.52 7.07
N ASN A 74 10.31 -6.86 6.68
CA ASN A 74 11.49 -6.73 7.56
C ASN A 74 11.89 -5.27 7.86
N TYR A 75 11.85 -4.38 6.88
CA TYR A 75 12.05 -2.94 7.11
C TYR A 75 11.09 -2.38 8.17
N LEU A 76 9.79 -2.61 7.99
CA LEU A 76 8.77 -2.19 8.96
C LEU A 76 9.04 -2.78 10.35
N HIS A 77 9.49 -4.04 10.42
CA HIS A 77 9.83 -4.67 11.69
C HIS A 77 11.02 -4.01 12.37
N ARG A 78 12.10 -3.68 11.65
CA ARG A 78 13.25 -2.94 12.21
C ARG A 78 12.80 -1.61 12.79
N GLU A 79 12.03 -0.84 12.02
CA GLU A 79 11.50 0.46 12.46
C GLU A 79 10.60 0.36 13.69
N VAL A 80 9.71 -0.63 13.74
CA VAL A 80 8.79 -0.85 14.86
C VAL A 80 9.53 -1.31 16.12
N VAL A 81 10.58 -2.14 15.99
CA VAL A 81 11.40 -2.56 17.13
C VAL A 81 12.15 -1.38 17.75
N GLU A 82 12.78 -0.53 16.93
CA GLU A 82 13.48 0.66 17.44
C GLU A 82 12.52 1.66 18.08
N LEU A 83 11.33 1.82 17.51
CA LEU A 83 10.26 2.62 18.10
C LEU A 83 9.79 2.07 19.45
N ALA A 84 9.55 0.76 19.55
CA ALA A 84 9.02 0.15 20.75
C ALA A 84 9.97 0.30 21.96
N ARG A 85 11.29 0.37 21.73
CA ARG A 85 12.28 0.61 22.79
C ARG A 85 12.09 1.94 23.52
N GLN A 86 11.41 2.91 22.91
CA GLN A 86 11.23 4.25 23.46
C GLN A 86 10.08 4.32 24.49
N TYR A 87 9.19 3.31 24.53
CA TYR A 87 7.97 3.34 25.34
C TYR A 87 7.75 2.03 26.09
N ALA A 88 7.66 2.08 27.42
CA ALA A 88 7.50 0.89 28.26
C ALA A 88 6.18 0.11 28.04
N ASN A 89 5.16 0.79 27.53
CA ASN A 89 3.84 0.24 27.22
C ASN A 89 3.66 -0.18 25.74
N ILE A 90 4.74 -0.22 24.96
CA ILE A 90 4.75 -0.75 23.58
C ILE A 90 5.65 -1.98 23.53
N ARG A 91 5.14 -3.08 22.97
CA ARG A 91 5.91 -4.32 22.77
C ARG A 91 5.66 -4.87 21.37
N VAL A 92 6.64 -5.59 20.84
CA VAL A 92 6.57 -6.26 19.53
C VAL A 92 6.50 -7.76 19.76
N THR A 93 5.70 -8.48 18.99
CA THR A 93 5.63 -9.95 19.08
C THR A 93 7.01 -10.54 18.76
N PRO A 94 7.58 -11.41 19.61
CA PRO A 94 8.88 -12.04 19.34
C PRO A 94 8.80 -13.06 18.19
N TRP A 95 7.58 -13.56 17.94
CA TRP A 95 7.24 -14.42 16.81
C TRP A 95 6.55 -13.61 15.72
N ARG A 96 6.70 -14.03 14.46
CA ARG A 96 6.11 -13.38 13.30
C ARG A 96 5.55 -14.44 12.36
N MET A 97 4.37 -14.20 11.81
CA MET A 97 3.68 -15.09 10.87
C MET A 97 3.56 -14.40 9.52
N VAL A 98 3.45 -15.20 8.46
CA VAL A 98 3.07 -14.69 7.13
C VAL A 98 1.54 -14.63 7.12
N THR A 99 0.98 -13.46 7.39
CA THR A 99 -0.48 -13.27 7.49
C THR A 99 -1.02 -12.84 6.13
N ILE A 100 -1.14 -13.81 5.21
CA ILE A 100 -1.71 -13.57 3.88
C ILE A 100 -3.19 -13.18 3.97
N TRP A 101 -3.69 -12.49 2.95
CA TRP A 101 -5.11 -12.16 2.87
C TRP A 101 -5.96 -13.45 2.91
N GLY A 102 -6.96 -13.50 3.79
CA GLY A 102 -7.81 -14.68 3.98
C GLY A 102 -7.17 -15.87 4.71
N GLY A 103 -5.88 -15.80 5.05
CA GLY A 103 -5.13 -16.90 5.66
C GLY A 103 -5.66 -17.34 7.03
N ALA A 104 -5.56 -18.65 7.30
CA ALA A 104 -5.83 -19.24 8.61
C ALA A 104 -4.89 -18.71 9.71
N SER A 105 -3.68 -18.30 9.32
CA SER A 105 -2.63 -17.73 10.15
C SER A 105 -3.06 -16.45 10.87
N LEU A 106 -4.02 -15.68 10.33
CA LEU A 106 -4.52 -14.47 10.99
C LEU A 106 -5.22 -14.80 12.33
N LEU A 107 -6.09 -15.80 12.36
CA LEU A 107 -6.74 -16.22 13.61
C LEU A 107 -5.71 -16.83 14.57
N ARG A 108 -4.77 -17.62 14.06
CA ARG A 108 -3.68 -18.20 14.86
C ARG A 108 -2.83 -17.13 15.52
N MET A 109 -2.53 -16.06 14.78
CA MET A 109 -1.84 -14.87 15.28
C MET A 109 -2.67 -14.21 16.39
N TYR A 110 -3.97 -13.94 16.18
CA TYR A 110 -4.80 -13.33 17.22
C TYR A 110 -4.85 -14.16 18.50
N LEU A 111 -5.08 -15.47 18.41
CA LEU A 111 -5.15 -16.35 19.58
C LEU A 111 -3.83 -16.39 20.34
N ARG A 112 -2.69 -16.44 19.64
CA ARG A 112 -1.37 -16.39 20.27
C ARG A 112 -1.08 -15.04 20.91
N SER A 113 -1.42 -13.94 20.25
CA SER A 113 -1.26 -12.59 20.80
C SER A 113 -2.14 -12.35 22.03
N MET A 114 -3.36 -12.88 22.02
CA MET A 114 -4.27 -12.85 23.17
C MET A 114 -3.69 -13.61 24.36
N GLN A 115 -3.12 -14.79 24.12
CA GLN A 115 -2.40 -15.54 25.15
C GLN A 115 -1.22 -14.73 25.71
N ASP A 116 -0.33 -14.23 24.85
CA ASP A 116 0.80 -13.41 25.27
C ASP A 116 0.34 -12.23 26.14
N LEU A 117 -0.68 -11.48 25.69
CA LEU A 117 -1.24 -10.32 26.39
C LEU A 117 -1.82 -10.64 27.77
N LEU A 118 -2.41 -11.83 27.96
CA LEU A 118 -2.90 -12.28 29.26
C LEU A 118 -1.75 -12.56 30.24
N GLU A 119 -0.61 -13.00 29.71
CA GLU A 119 0.57 -13.43 30.46
C GLU A 119 1.60 -12.31 30.67
N VAL A 120 1.48 -11.15 29.99
CA VAL A 120 2.40 -10.01 30.17
C VAL A 120 2.34 -9.48 31.62
N PRO A 121 3.46 -9.53 32.36
CA PRO A 121 3.50 -8.99 33.72
C PRO A 121 3.25 -7.48 33.75
N GLY A 122 2.36 -7.05 34.64
CA GLY A 122 2.03 -5.63 34.86
C GLY A 122 1.02 -5.04 33.87
N TRP A 123 0.66 -5.75 32.79
CA TRP A 123 -0.33 -5.28 31.81
C TRP A 123 -1.73 -5.73 32.17
N ALA A 124 -2.39 -4.96 33.04
CA ALA A 124 -3.76 -5.23 33.45
C ALA A 124 -4.78 -4.47 32.57
N TRP A 125 -4.94 -4.90 31.33
CA TRP A 125 -5.89 -4.34 30.37
C TRP A 125 -7.31 -4.90 30.55
N ASP A 126 -8.30 -4.19 30.03
CA ASP A 126 -9.73 -4.53 30.16
C ASP A 126 -10.37 -4.91 28.81
N PHE A 127 -9.89 -4.29 27.74
CA PHE A 127 -10.36 -4.51 26.38
C PHE A 127 -9.21 -4.84 25.42
N PHE A 128 -9.45 -5.78 24.53
CA PHE A 128 -8.64 -6.07 23.36
C PHE A 128 -9.24 -5.36 22.13
N ILE A 129 -8.44 -4.54 21.44
CA ILE A 129 -8.85 -3.86 20.19
C ILE A 129 -7.83 -4.15 19.10
N ASN A 130 -8.26 -4.72 17.98
CA ASN A 130 -7.37 -4.91 16.83
C ASN A 130 -7.44 -3.74 15.83
N LEU A 131 -6.29 -3.31 15.33
CA LEU A 131 -6.16 -2.28 14.28
C LEU A 131 -5.10 -2.69 13.25
N SER A 132 -5.27 -2.27 12.00
CA SER A 132 -4.20 -2.31 10.99
C SER A 132 -3.48 -0.95 10.90
N ALA A 133 -2.38 -0.89 10.14
CA ALA A 133 -1.72 0.38 9.80
C ALA A 133 -2.61 1.34 8.96
N THR A 134 -3.74 0.84 8.44
CA THR A 134 -4.70 1.60 7.62
C THR A 134 -6.00 1.96 8.35
N ASP A 135 -6.05 1.73 9.67
CA ASP A 135 -7.13 2.22 10.53
C ASP A 135 -6.76 3.61 11.08
N TYR A 136 -7.75 4.45 11.40
CA TYR A 136 -7.56 5.72 12.10
C TYR A 136 -8.72 5.99 13.06
N PRO A 137 -8.50 6.63 14.23
CA PRO A 137 -9.58 7.01 15.13
C PRO A 137 -10.52 8.04 14.48
N THR A 138 -11.81 7.97 14.80
CA THR A 138 -12.84 8.95 14.40
C THR A 138 -13.40 9.74 15.58
N ARG A 139 -12.96 9.42 16.79
CA ARG A 139 -13.32 10.05 18.06
C ARG A 139 -12.08 10.10 18.95
N THR A 140 -12.12 10.94 19.97
CA THR A 140 -11.00 11.09 20.91
C THR A 140 -10.82 9.86 21.80
N ASN A 141 -9.64 9.73 22.39
CA ASN A 141 -9.34 8.67 23.35
C ASN A 141 -10.26 8.76 24.58
N GLU A 142 -10.56 9.98 25.02
CA GLU A 142 -11.39 10.28 26.18
C GLU A 142 -12.82 9.78 25.97
N GLU A 143 -13.39 10.04 24.79
CA GLU A 143 -14.71 9.52 24.40
C GLU A 143 -14.72 7.99 24.33
N LEU A 144 -13.67 7.37 23.76
CA LEU A 144 -13.55 5.91 23.68
C LEU A 144 -13.50 5.28 25.08
N VAL A 145 -12.66 5.81 25.96
CA VAL A 145 -12.51 5.31 27.34
C VAL A 145 -13.80 5.50 28.12
N ALA A 146 -14.49 6.65 27.98
CA ALA A 146 -15.77 6.88 28.62
C ALA A 146 -16.84 5.88 28.16
N PHE A 147 -16.92 5.64 26.85
CA PHE A 147 -17.87 4.68 26.27
C PHE A 147 -17.62 3.25 26.73
N LEU A 148 -16.37 2.78 26.64
CA LEU A 148 -16.02 1.42 27.03
C LEU A 148 -16.13 1.20 28.54
N SER A 149 -15.86 2.23 29.35
CA SER A 149 -16.02 2.13 30.82
C SER A 149 -17.48 1.90 31.22
N LYS A 150 -18.45 2.47 30.49
CA LYS A 150 -19.88 2.24 30.72
C LYS A 150 -20.37 0.87 30.26
N ASN A 151 -19.68 0.28 29.28
CA ASN A 151 -20.06 -0.97 28.63
C ASN A 151 -18.99 -2.05 28.88
N ARG A 152 -18.42 -2.06 30.08
CA ARG A 152 -17.23 -2.86 30.44
C ARG A 152 -17.44 -4.37 30.32
N ASP A 153 -18.69 -4.82 30.37
CA ASP A 153 -19.12 -6.22 30.27
C ASP A 153 -19.53 -6.62 28.84
N LYS A 154 -19.44 -5.73 27.84
CA LYS A 154 -19.93 -5.96 26.48
C LYS A 154 -18.83 -6.27 25.47
N ASN A 155 -19.11 -7.20 24.56
CA ASN A 155 -18.27 -7.55 23.43
C ASN A 155 -18.86 -6.99 22.13
N PHE A 156 -18.04 -6.31 21.33
CA PHE A 156 -18.46 -5.53 20.17
C PHE A 156 -18.01 -6.22 18.88
N LEU A 157 -18.93 -6.96 18.27
CA LEU A 157 -18.73 -7.68 17.01
C LEU A 157 -19.79 -7.23 16.03
N LYS A 158 -19.47 -7.14 14.73
CA LYS A 158 -20.46 -6.78 13.71
C LYS A 158 -20.78 -8.00 12.87
N SER A 159 -22.03 -8.44 12.92
CA SER A 159 -22.55 -9.52 12.08
C SER A 159 -22.92 -9.01 10.69
N HIS A 160 -22.99 -9.94 9.72
CA HIS A 160 -23.27 -9.64 8.32
C HIS A 160 -24.70 -9.09 8.09
N GLY A 161 -25.64 -9.33 9.02
CA GLY A 161 -26.99 -8.78 9.03
C GLY A 161 -27.88 -9.19 7.84
N ARG A 162 -27.63 -10.36 7.25
CA ARG A 162 -28.32 -10.87 6.04
C ARG A 162 -28.74 -12.33 6.23
N ASP A 163 -29.19 -12.98 5.16
CA ASP A 163 -29.42 -14.43 5.14
C ASP A 163 -28.15 -15.22 5.49
N ASN A 164 -28.23 -16.06 6.53
CA ASN A 164 -27.07 -16.79 7.08
C ASN A 164 -26.58 -17.89 6.13
N SER A 165 -27.51 -18.59 5.47
CA SER A 165 -27.17 -19.63 4.49
C SER A 165 -26.34 -19.08 3.33
N ARG A 166 -26.70 -17.89 2.84
CA ARG A 166 -25.92 -17.16 1.83
C ARG A 166 -24.57 -16.68 2.37
N PHE A 167 -24.47 -16.27 3.64
CA PHE A 167 -23.21 -15.90 4.26
C PHE A 167 -22.24 -17.09 4.30
N ILE A 168 -22.67 -18.24 4.82
CA ILE A 168 -21.88 -19.48 4.88
C ILE A 168 -21.30 -19.84 3.51
N LYS A 169 -22.14 -19.84 2.47
CA LYS A 169 -21.72 -20.15 1.10
C LYS A 169 -20.74 -19.10 0.53
N LYS A 170 -20.96 -17.81 0.79
CA LYS A 170 -20.09 -16.73 0.26
C LYS A 170 -18.73 -16.67 0.93
N GLN A 171 -18.67 -16.98 2.22
CA GLN A 171 -17.43 -17.08 2.99
C GLN A 171 -16.67 -18.38 2.73
N GLY A 172 -17.30 -19.36 2.07
CA GLY A 172 -16.72 -20.69 1.88
C GLY A 172 -16.58 -21.46 3.21
N LEU A 173 -17.44 -21.20 4.19
CA LEU A 173 -17.42 -21.91 5.48
C LEU A 173 -17.76 -23.41 5.31
N ASP A 174 -18.52 -23.74 4.26
CA ASP A 174 -18.83 -25.10 3.80
C ASP A 174 -17.70 -25.73 2.96
N ARG A 175 -16.54 -25.08 2.85
CA ARG A 175 -15.35 -25.58 2.15
C ARG A 175 -14.21 -25.80 3.12
N LEU A 176 -13.39 -26.80 2.83
CA LEU A 176 -12.15 -27.07 3.53
C LEU A 176 -11.01 -26.33 2.86
N PHE A 177 -10.26 -25.54 3.62
CA PHE A 177 -9.06 -24.85 3.15
C PHE A 177 -7.83 -25.28 3.93
N HIS A 178 -6.65 -25.18 3.32
CA HIS A 178 -5.39 -25.38 4.00
C HIS A 178 -4.39 -24.28 3.62
N GLU A 179 -3.79 -23.65 4.61
CA GLU A 179 -2.73 -22.66 4.39
C GLU A 179 -1.37 -23.35 4.31
N CYS A 180 -0.73 -23.27 3.15
CA CYS A 180 0.61 -23.79 2.91
C CYS A 180 1.30 -22.94 1.83
N ASP A 181 2.62 -22.77 1.92
CA ASP A 181 3.45 -22.01 0.96
C ASP A 181 2.92 -20.59 0.65
N SER A 182 2.44 -19.89 1.68
CA SER A 182 1.83 -18.55 1.57
C SER A 182 0.62 -18.50 0.62
N HIS A 183 -0.11 -19.60 0.50
CA HIS A 183 -1.34 -19.72 -0.29
C HIS A 183 -2.45 -20.44 0.48
N MET A 184 -3.72 -20.07 0.24
CA MET A 184 -4.90 -20.78 0.79
C MET A 184 -5.51 -21.72 -0.24
N TRP A 185 -5.17 -23.00 -0.12
CA TRP A 185 -5.61 -24.08 -1.01
C TRP A 185 -7.01 -24.54 -0.66
N ARG A 186 -7.92 -24.63 -1.63
CA ARG A 186 -9.26 -25.20 -1.42
C ARG A 186 -9.23 -26.71 -1.67
N LEU A 187 -9.45 -27.50 -0.63
CA LEU A 187 -9.29 -28.96 -0.68
C LEU A 187 -10.59 -29.73 -0.96
N GLY A 188 -11.75 -29.14 -0.73
CA GLY A 188 -13.04 -29.81 -0.97
C GLY A 188 -14.19 -29.23 -0.17
N GLU A 189 -15.30 -29.97 -0.12
CA GLU A 189 -16.48 -29.62 0.69
C GLU A 189 -16.34 -30.13 2.13
N ARG A 190 -17.04 -29.48 3.07
CA ARG A 190 -17.22 -29.98 4.43
C ARG A 190 -18.60 -29.60 4.96
N GLN A 191 -19.07 -30.33 5.96
CA GLN A 191 -20.32 -30.01 6.66
C GLN A 191 -20.10 -28.98 7.77
N ILE A 192 -21.10 -28.13 7.98
CA ILE A 192 -21.17 -27.25 9.14
C ILE A 192 -21.55 -28.09 10.38
N PRO A 193 -20.84 -27.98 11.51
CA PRO A 193 -21.14 -28.78 12.69
C PRO A 193 -22.56 -28.51 13.22
N ALA A 194 -23.28 -29.57 13.56
CA ALA A 194 -24.60 -29.48 14.16
C ALA A 194 -24.53 -28.99 15.63
N GLY A 195 -25.64 -28.46 16.15
CA GLY A 195 -25.79 -28.10 17.57
C GLY A 195 -25.43 -26.65 17.92
N ILE A 196 -24.83 -25.89 16.99
CA ILE A 196 -24.43 -24.50 17.19
C ILE A 196 -25.10 -23.55 16.17
N VAL A 197 -25.11 -22.26 16.52
CA VAL A 197 -25.44 -21.18 15.57
C VAL A 197 -24.14 -20.63 15.01
N VAL A 198 -23.97 -20.71 13.69
CA VAL A 198 -22.84 -20.07 13.00
C VAL A 198 -23.22 -18.64 12.63
N ASP A 199 -22.36 -17.69 12.97
CA ASP A 199 -22.45 -16.30 12.52
C ASP A 199 -21.07 -15.74 12.15
N GLY A 200 -21.06 -14.59 11.50
CA GLY A 200 -19.87 -13.82 11.25
C GLY A 200 -20.15 -12.48 10.59
N GLY A 201 -19.09 -11.75 10.26
CA GLY A 201 -19.15 -10.46 9.61
C GLY A 201 -17.76 -9.83 9.60
N SER A 202 -17.58 -8.72 10.33
CA SER A 202 -16.27 -8.05 10.37
C SER A 202 -15.29 -8.78 11.30
N ASP A 203 -14.04 -8.91 10.85
CA ASP A 203 -12.89 -9.33 11.66
C ASP A 203 -12.24 -8.21 12.49
N TRP A 204 -12.91 -7.06 12.58
CA TRP A 204 -12.51 -5.90 13.41
C TRP A 204 -13.47 -5.81 14.56
N PHE A 205 -12.97 -5.80 15.79
CA PHE A 205 -13.79 -5.98 16.98
C PHE A 205 -13.17 -5.33 18.22
N VAL A 206 -13.96 -5.27 19.28
CA VAL A 206 -13.53 -4.94 20.64
C VAL A 206 -14.02 -6.04 21.57
N LEU A 207 -13.10 -6.74 22.23
CA LEU A 207 -13.42 -7.87 23.10
C LEU A 207 -13.01 -7.58 24.54
N THR A 208 -13.84 -7.99 25.49
CA THR A 208 -13.55 -7.94 26.93
C THR A 208 -12.43 -8.91 27.29
N ARG A 209 -11.64 -8.58 28.32
CA ARG A 209 -10.63 -9.50 28.86
C ARG A 209 -11.22 -10.85 29.26
N SER A 210 -12.37 -10.87 29.93
CA SER A 210 -13.02 -12.11 30.38
C SER A 210 -13.38 -13.04 29.22
N PHE A 211 -13.89 -12.49 28.11
CA PHE A 211 -14.15 -13.30 26.92
C PHE A 211 -12.84 -13.80 26.28
N VAL A 212 -11.80 -12.98 26.24
CA VAL A 212 -10.47 -13.41 25.75
C VAL A 212 -9.90 -14.53 26.63
N GLU A 213 -9.98 -14.43 27.96
CA GLU A 213 -9.58 -15.48 28.91
C GLU A 213 -10.33 -16.78 28.66
N TYR A 214 -11.65 -16.71 28.47
CA TYR A 214 -12.46 -17.86 28.08
C TYR A 214 -11.99 -18.46 26.75
N VAL A 215 -11.82 -17.64 25.71
CA VAL A 215 -11.39 -18.11 24.39
C VAL A 215 -10.00 -18.75 24.43
N VAL A 216 -9.08 -18.30 25.29
CA VAL A 216 -7.69 -18.76 25.34
C VAL A 216 -7.51 -19.96 26.28
N HIS A 217 -8.03 -19.89 27.51
CA HIS A 217 -7.69 -20.84 28.58
C HIS A 217 -8.76 -21.89 28.87
N THR A 218 -9.95 -21.82 28.24
CA THR A 218 -10.98 -22.82 28.51
C THR A 218 -10.65 -24.20 27.92
N ASP A 219 -11.05 -25.24 28.66
CA ASP A 219 -11.09 -26.63 28.19
C ASP A 219 -12.46 -27.00 27.59
N ASP A 220 -13.36 -26.02 27.44
CA ASP A 220 -14.71 -26.22 26.90
C ASP A 220 -14.66 -26.88 25.49
N PRO A 221 -15.38 -28.01 25.28
CA PRO A 221 -15.45 -28.67 23.98
C PRO A 221 -15.95 -27.75 22.84
N LEU A 222 -16.76 -26.73 23.13
CA LEU A 222 -17.18 -25.71 22.15
C LEU A 222 -15.95 -25.03 21.53
N VAL A 223 -15.06 -24.48 22.36
CA VAL A 223 -13.90 -23.71 21.90
C VAL A 223 -12.86 -24.63 21.27
N ALA A 224 -12.58 -25.80 21.87
CA ALA A 224 -11.63 -26.76 21.35
C ALA A 224 -12.00 -27.24 19.93
N GLN A 225 -13.26 -27.60 19.72
CA GLN A 225 -13.74 -28.07 18.41
C GLN A 225 -13.81 -26.93 17.38
N LEU A 226 -14.20 -25.73 17.78
CA LEU A 226 -14.19 -24.57 16.89
C LEU A 226 -12.76 -24.19 16.48
N ARG A 227 -11.77 -24.22 17.39
CA ARG A 227 -10.36 -24.02 17.02
C ARG A 227 -9.91 -25.01 15.95
N GLN A 228 -10.28 -26.29 16.08
CA GLN A 228 -9.97 -27.29 15.05
C GLN A 228 -10.67 -26.99 13.71
N PHE A 229 -11.96 -26.63 13.73
CA PHE A 229 -12.71 -26.26 12.53
C PHE A 229 -12.11 -25.05 11.81
N TYR A 230 -11.76 -24.01 12.58
CA TYR A 230 -11.23 -22.76 12.07
C TYR A 230 -9.76 -22.80 11.66
N THR A 231 -9.02 -23.85 12.04
CA THR A 231 -7.65 -24.11 11.53
C THR A 231 -7.62 -24.30 10.01
N TYR A 232 -8.71 -24.81 9.42
CA TYR A 232 -8.83 -25.12 7.99
C TYR A 232 -9.93 -24.30 7.31
N THR A 233 -10.05 -23.02 7.71
CA THR A 233 -11.12 -22.12 7.26
C THR A 233 -10.52 -20.89 6.60
N LEU A 234 -11.10 -20.47 5.47
CA LEU A 234 -10.82 -19.17 4.84
C LEU A 234 -11.43 -18.04 5.68
N LEU A 235 -10.72 -16.91 5.80
CA LEU A 235 -11.18 -15.72 6.55
C LEU A 235 -11.68 -16.09 7.97
N PRO A 236 -10.92 -16.86 8.76
CA PRO A 236 -11.44 -17.46 9.99
C PRO A 236 -11.84 -16.42 11.05
N ALA A 237 -11.10 -15.30 11.12
CA ALA A 237 -11.36 -14.22 12.08
C ALA A 237 -12.70 -13.49 11.82
N GLU A 238 -13.27 -13.61 10.62
CA GLU A 238 -14.58 -13.01 10.28
C GLU A 238 -15.76 -13.79 10.87
N SER A 239 -15.56 -14.98 11.45
CA SER A 239 -16.68 -15.75 12.05
C SER A 239 -16.33 -16.54 13.31
N PHE A 240 -15.05 -16.80 13.60
CA PHE A 240 -14.64 -17.55 14.79
C PHE A 240 -15.16 -16.90 16.09
N PHE A 241 -14.87 -15.62 16.30
CA PHE A 241 -15.24 -14.94 17.54
C PHE A 241 -16.76 -14.79 17.70
N HIS A 242 -17.49 -14.52 16.61
CA HIS A 242 -18.96 -14.48 16.59
C HIS A 242 -19.54 -15.82 16.98
N THR A 243 -19.10 -16.89 16.31
CA THR A 243 -19.61 -18.25 16.53
C THR A 243 -19.26 -18.76 17.94
N VAL A 244 -18.07 -18.46 18.46
CA VAL A 244 -17.74 -18.80 19.85
C VAL A 244 -18.63 -18.03 20.82
N LEU A 245 -18.74 -16.70 20.68
CA LEU A 245 -19.48 -15.87 21.63
C LEU A 245 -20.98 -16.24 21.69
N GLU A 246 -21.64 -16.35 20.53
CA GLU A 246 -23.08 -16.66 20.44
C GLU A 246 -23.46 -18.03 21.01
N ASN A 247 -22.52 -18.97 21.09
CA ASN A 247 -22.77 -20.30 21.64
C ASN A 247 -22.16 -20.50 23.03
N SER A 248 -21.43 -19.51 23.55
CA SER A 248 -20.83 -19.54 24.89
C SER A 248 -21.82 -19.13 25.99
N PRO A 249 -21.48 -19.34 27.28
CA PRO A 249 -22.24 -18.80 28.39
C PRO A 249 -22.33 -17.26 28.41
N ALA A 250 -21.42 -16.57 27.70
CA ALA A 250 -21.36 -15.11 27.64
C ALA A 250 -22.17 -14.51 26.47
N CYS A 251 -23.08 -15.26 25.84
CA CYS A 251 -23.80 -14.82 24.64
C CYS A 251 -24.61 -13.52 24.83
N GLU A 252 -25.06 -13.20 26.05
CA GLU A 252 -25.77 -11.96 26.41
C GLU A 252 -24.90 -10.69 26.37
N THR A 253 -23.58 -10.85 26.27
CA THR A 253 -22.63 -9.73 26.21
C THR A 253 -22.44 -9.17 24.80
N LEU A 254 -22.93 -9.86 23.77
CA LEU A 254 -22.77 -9.46 22.38
C LEU A 254 -23.55 -8.18 22.07
N VAL A 255 -22.85 -7.22 21.47
CA VAL A 255 -23.42 -6.02 20.85
C VAL A 255 -23.11 -6.07 19.35
N ASP A 256 -24.15 -6.04 18.51
CA ASP A 256 -24.04 -6.09 17.04
C ASP A 256 -23.61 -4.74 16.41
N ASN A 257 -22.50 -4.22 16.93
CA ASN A 257 -21.77 -3.07 16.42
C ASN A 257 -20.30 -3.24 16.83
N ASN A 258 -19.39 -3.26 15.87
CA ASN A 258 -17.95 -3.35 16.14
C ASN A 258 -17.26 -1.99 16.35
N LEU A 259 -18.03 -0.90 16.39
CA LEU A 259 -17.54 0.46 16.58
C LEU A 259 -16.70 1.00 15.42
N ARG A 260 -16.88 0.45 14.21
CA ARG A 260 -16.12 0.81 13.01
C ARG A 260 -16.97 1.45 11.91
N VAL A 261 -16.33 2.33 11.14
CA VAL A 261 -16.77 2.70 9.80
C VAL A 261 -15.85 2.04 8.77
N THR A 262 -16.37 1.08 8.00
CA THR A 262 -15.61 0.41 6.94
C THR A 262 -16.11 0.87 5.58
N ASN A 263 -15.23 1.46 4.76
CA ASN A 263 -15.60 2.08 3.47
C ASN A 263 -15.83 1.06 2.35
N TRP A 264 -16.91 0.28 2.43
CA TRP A 264 -17.26 -0.69 1.41
C TRP A 264 -17.88 -0.03 0.16
N ASN A 265 -17.15 -0.02 -0.95
CA ASN A 265 -17.72 0.20 -2.28
C ASN A 265 -17.51 -1.04 -3.16
N ARG A 266 -18.51 -1.92 -3.19
CA ARG A 266 -18.40 -3.23 -3.88
C ARG A 266 -18.19 -3.11 -5.40
N LYS A 267 -18.58 -2.00 -6.03
CA LYS A 267 -18.34 -1.79 -7.48
C LYS A 267 -16.85 -1.69 -7.79
N LEU A 268 -16.05 -1.20 -6.84
CA LEU A 268 -14.60 -1.02 -6.97
C LEU A 268 -13.82 -2.10 -6.20
N GLY A 269 -14.22 -2.43 -4.98
CA GLY A 269 -13.46 -3.30 -4.08
C GLY A 269 -13.60 -4.81 -4.28
N CYS A 270 -14.58 -5.27 -5.07
CA CYS A 270 -14.83 -6.70 -5.35
C CYS A 270 -14.40 -7.07 -6.78
N LYS A 271 -13.08 -7.18 -7.02
CA LYS A 271 -12.51 -7.50 -8.35
C LYS A 271 -11.85 -8.87 -8.40
N CYS A 272 -11.99 -9.66 -7.34
CA CYS A 272 -11.31 -10.94 -7.20
C CYS A 272 -9.78 -10.81 -7.36
N GLN A 273 -9.22 -9.70 -6.85
CA GLN A 273 -7.81 -9.34 -6.98
C GLN A 273 -6.86 -10.29 -6.23
N TYR A 274 -7.38 -11.15 -5.35
CA TYR A 274 -6.60 -12.06 -4.51
C TYR A 274 -6.48 -13.49 -5.04
N LYS A 275 -6.91 -13.79 -6.29
CA LYS A 275 -6.88 -15.16 -6.86
C LYS A 275 -5.49 -15.83 -6.82
N HIS A 276 -4.42 -15.06 -6.86
CA HIS A 276 -3.05 -15.56 -6.82
C HIS A 276 -2.61 -15.96 -5.39
N ILE A 277 -3.34 -15.55 -4.36
CA ILE A 277 -3.05 -15.82 -2.94
C ILE A 277 -4.03 -16.84 -2.35
N VAL A 278 -5.26 -16.88 -2.85
CA VAL A 278 -6.33 -17.73 -2.33
C VAL A 278 -7.18 -18.35 -3.45
N ASP A 279 -7.63 -19.59 -3.25
CA ASP A 279 -8.60 -20.26 -4.14
C ASP A 279 -10.04 -19.76 -3.94
N TRP A 280 -10.22 -18.44 -3.85
CA TRP A 280 -11.53 -17.80 -3.64
C TRP A 280 -11.55 -16.35 -4.14
N CYS A 281 -12.76 -15.80 -4.33
CA CYS A 281 -12.93 -14.38 -4.66
C CYS A 281 -13.24 -13.56 -3.41
N GLY A 282 -12.36 -12.60 -3.12
CA GLY A 282 -12.50 -11.64 -2.06
C GLY A 282 -12.98 -10.27 -2.50
N CYS A 283 -13.33 -9.45 -1.50
CA CYS A 283 -13.50 -8.02 -1.61
C CYS A 283 -12.59 -7.31 -0.61
N SER A 284 -12.31 -6.02 -0.81
CA SER A 284 -11.70 -5.19 0.22
C SER A 284 -12.29 -3.78 0.24
N PRO A 285 -12.31 -3.10 1.41
CA PRO A 285 -12.78 -1.73 1.52
C PRO A 285 -11.88 -0.77 0.72
N ASN A 286 -12.48 0.32 0.26
CA ASN A 286 -11.78 1.42 -0.40
C ASN A 286 -11.10 2.33 0.61
N ASP A 287 -10.16 3.14 0.13
CA ASP A 287 -9.58 4.21 0.92
C ASP A 287 -10.56 5.40 1.00
N PHE A 288 -10.58 6.09 2.14
CA PHE A 288 -11.36 7.31 2.31
C PHE A 288 -10.77 8.47 1.51
N LYS A 289 -11.63 9.41 1.12
CA LYS A 289 -11.27 10.66 0.44
C LYS A 289 -11.88 11.86 1.19
N PRO A 290 -11.49 13.11 0.91
CA PRO A 290 -11.99 14.28 1.64
C PRO A 290 -13.52 14.39 1.61
N GLN A 291 -14.15 14.03 0.50
CA GLN A 291 -15.62 14.00 0.35
C GLN A 291 -16.32 13.02 1.30
N ASP A 292 -15.63 12.03 1.85
CA ASP A 292 -16.20 11.08 2.80
C ASP A 292 -16.21 11.59 4.24
N PHE A 293 -15.64 12.76 4.52
CA PHE A 293 -15.49 13.27 5.89
C PHE A 293 -16.82 13.35 6.66
N LEU A 294 -17.91 13.77 6.00
CA LEU A 294 -19.25 13.79 6.60
C LEU A 294 -19.72 12.41 7.08
N ARG A 295 -19.30 11.33 6.41
CA ARG A 295 -19.63 9.94 6.81
C ARG A 295 -18.85 9.52 8.06
N LEU A 296 -17.65 10.07 8.26
CA LEU A 296 -16.83 9.82 9.44
C LEU A 296 -17.39 10.52 10.68
N GLN A 297 -18.16 11.60 10.50
CA GLN A 297 -18.81 12.36 11.57
C GLN A 297 -20.21 11.83 11.93
N GLN A 298 -20.67 10.74 11.33
CA GLN A 298 -22.05 10.27 11.54
C GLN A 298 -22.31 9.81 12.98
N VAL A 299 -23.40 10.30 13.59
CA VAL A 299 -23.79 10.05 14.99
C VAL A 299 -24.88 8.98 15.19
N SER A 300 -25.32 8.32 14.11
CA SER A 300 -26.45 7.36 14.16
C SER A 300 -26.17 6.11 15.00
N ARG A 301 -24.90 5.78 15.20
CA ARG A 301 -24.42 4.69 16.06
C ARG A 301 -23.03 5.03 16.57
N PRO A 302 -22.60 4.51 17.74
CA PRO A 302 -21.27 4.77 18.25
C PRO A 302 -20.22 4.14 17.31
N THR A 303 -19.26 4.95 16.87
CA THR A 303 -18.10 4.53 16.08
C THR A 303 -16.87 5.32 16.54
N PHE A 304 -15.74 4.63 16.65
CA PHE A 304 -14.50 5.18 17.21
C PHE A 304 -13.29 5.01 16.28
N PHE A 305 -13.39 4.16 15.27
CA PHE A 305 -12.36 3.98 14.26
C PHE A 305 -12.97 3.81 12.87
N ALA A 306 -12.18 4.12 11.85
CA ALA A 306 -12.55 3.92 10.46
C ALA A 306 -11.41 3.31 9.65
N ARG A 307 -11.76 2.65 8.54
CA ARG A 307 -10.80 2.12 7.56
C ARG A 307 -11.38 2.06 6.12
N LYS A 308 -10.57 2.21 5.08
CA LYS A 308 -9.09 2.29 5.10
C LYS A 308 -8.57 3.70 4.80
N PHE A 309 -7.36 3.96 5.27
CA PHE A 309 -6.58 5.15 4.94
C PHE A 309 -5.20 4.72 4.43
N GLU A 310 -4.74 5.29 3.33
CA GLU A 310 -3.42 5.07 2.75
C GLU A 310 -2.85 6.43 2.31
N SER A 311 -1.75 6.87 2.92
CA SER A 311 -1.14 8.18 2.63
C SER A 311 -0.60 8.31 1.20
N THR A 312 -0.27 7.20 0.54
CA THR A 312 0.09 7.17 -0.89
C THR A 312 -1.12 7.31 -1.83
N VAL A 313 -2.34 7.29 -1.29
CA VAL A 313 -3.60 7.33 -2.06
C VAL A 313 -4.35 8.64 -1.79
N ASN A 314 -4.45 9.07 -0.53
CA ASN A 314 -4.92 10.39 -0.13
C ASN A 314 -4.57 10.64 1.34
N GLN A 315 -3.66 11.57 1.60
CA GLN A 315 -3.27 12.04 2.92
C GLN A 315 -4.19 13.16 3.42
N GLU A 316 -4.80 13.95 2.53
CA GLU A 316 -5.64 15.09 2.90
C GLU A 316 -6.75 14.71 3.88
N VAL A 317 -7.46 13.59 3.64
CA VAL A 317 -8.52 13.12 4.56
C VAL A 317 -7.99 12.77 5.96
N LEU A 318 -6.74 12.28 6.07
CA LEU A 318 -6.10 12.00 7.36
C LEU A 318 -5.75 13.31 8.08
N GLU A 319 -5.35 14.35 7.34
CA GLU A 319 -5.10 15.68 7.90
C GLU A 319 -6.37 16.32 8.43
N ILE A 320 -7.43 16.34 7.63
CA ILE A 320 -8.75 16.85 8.04
C ILE A 320 -9.23 16.13 9.31
N LEU A 321 -9.12 14.80 9.34
CA LEU A 321 -9.55 14.00 10.49
C LEU A 321 -8.67 14.24 11.74
N ASP A 322 -7.35 14.28 11.61
CA ASP A 322 -6.44 14.52 12.74
C ASP A 322 -6.66 15.92 13.35
N PHE A 323 -6.82 16.94 12.50
CA PHE A 323 -7.04 18.31 12.96
C PHE A 323 -8.42 18.48 13.59
N HIS A 324 -9.43 17.78 13.07
CA HIS A 324 -10.75 17.76 13.69
C HIS A 324 -10.73 17.18 15.11
N LEU A 325 -9.94 16.12 15.33
CA LEU A 325 -9.87 15.43 16.63
C LEU A 325 -8.97 16.13 17.65
N TYR A 326 -7.84 16.71 17.20
CA TYR A 326 -6.76 17.14 18.09
C TYR A 326 -6.30 18.59 17.85
N GLY A 327 -7.06 19.36 17.06
CA GLY A 327 -6.72 20.73 16.69
C GLY A 327 -5.58 20.83 15.68
N ASN A 328 -5.33 22.04 15.18
CA ASN A 328 -4.26 22.30 14.22
C ASN A 328 -2.88 22.21 14.87
N TYR A 329 -1.88 21.83 14.08
CA TYR A 329 -0.48 22.03 14.46
C TYR A 329 -0.15 23.54 14.52
N PRO A 330 0.88 23.94 15.28
CA PRO A 330 1.31 25.34 15.34
C PRO A 330 1.60 25.92 13.94
N PRO A 331 1.32 27.21 13.70
CA PRO A 331 1.68 27.88 12.45
C PRO A 331 3.18 27.72 12.14
N GLY A 332 3.52 27.45 10.88
CA GLY A 332 4.91 27.22 10.45
C GLY A 332 5.43 25.80 10.68
N THR A 333 4.61 24.87 11.18
CA THR A 333 4.99 23.46 11.27
C THR A 333 5.31 22.92 9.87
N PRO A 334 6.53 22.38 9.64
CA PRO A 334 6.95 21.90 8.34
C PRO A 334 6.22 20.61 7.92
N ALA A 335 6.33 20.29 6.63
CA ALA A 335 6.04 18.97 6.08
C ALA A 335 4.60 18.44 6.28
N LEU A 336 3.62 19.25 6.70
CA LEU A 336 2.26 18.77 6.94
C LEU A 336 1.66 18.07 5.70
N LYS A 337 1.83 18.69 4.52
CA LYS A 337 1.39 18.19 3.21
C LYS A 337 2.33 17.16 2.56
N ALA A 338 3.51 16.93 3.12
CA ALA A 338 4.49 16.02 2.55
C ALA A 338 4.30 14.60 3.09
N TYR A 339 4.61 13.58 2.29
CA TYR A 339 4.64 12.19 2.74
C TYR A 339 5.82 11.46 2.11
N TRP A 340 6.48 10.64 2.92
CA TRP A 340 7.62 9.82 2.49
C TRP A 340 7.39 8.37 2.86
N GLU A 341 7.61 7.49 1.91
CA GLU A 341 7.51 6.05 2.12
C GLU A 341 8.74 5.35 1.57
N ASN A 342 9.47 4.65 2.43
CA ASN A 342 10.64 3.90 2.04
C ASN A 342 10.24 2.65 1.24
N VAL A 343 10.68 2.54 0.00
CA VAL A 343 10.44 1.38 -0.87
C VAL A 343 11.65 0.44 -0.93
N TYR A 344 12.82 0.91 -0.50
CA TYR A 344 14.04 0.11 -0.43
C TYR A 344 14.96 0.55 0.70
N ASP A 345 15.57 -0.42 1.36
CA ASP A 345 16.54 -0.23 2.44
C ASP A 345 17.65 -1.27 2.31
N ALA A 346 18.92 -0.84 2.37
CA ALA A 346 20.06 -1.70 2.09
C ALA A 346 20.17 -2.92 3.02
N ALA A 347 19.61 -2.85 4.24
CA ALA A 347 19.59 -3.98 5.15
C ALA A 347 18.71 -5.14 4.66
N ASP A 348 17.82 -4.93 3.68
CA ASP A 348 17.05 -5.99 3.02
C ASP A 348 17.84 -6.66 1.87
N GLY A 349 19.01 -6.13 1.49
CA GLY A 349 19.82 -6.60 0.37
C GLY A 349 19.15 -6.40 -1.01
N PRO A 350 19.82 -6.74 -2.11
CA PRO A 350 19.28 -6.55 -3.46
C PRO A 350 18.12 -7.50 -3.81
N SER A 351 17.87 -8.53 -2.99
CA SER A 351 16.75 -9.48 -3.18
C SER A 351 15.38 -8.82 -3.12
N GLY A 352 15.25 -7.69 -2.43
CA GLY A 352 13.99 -6.93 -2.36
C GLY A 352 13.68 -6.07 -3.59
N LEU A 353 14.62 -5.91 -4.52
CA LEU A 353 14.47 -5.09 -5.72
C LEU A 353 14.17 -5.95 -6.95
N SER A 354 13.48 -5.41 -7.96
CA SER A 354 13.48 -5.96 -9.32
C SER A 354 14.76 -5.53 -10.08
N ASP A 355 15.07 -6.18 -11.21
CA ASP A 355 16.25 -5.77 -12.01
C ASP A 355 16.03 -4.39 -12.64
N VAL A 356 14.76 -4.07 -12.93
CA VAL A 356 14.29 -2.74 -13.36
C VAL A 356 14.59 -1.69 -12.29
N MET A 357 14.15 -1.92 -11.05
CA MET A 357 14.38 -0.98 -9.94
C MET A 357 15.87 -0.81 -9.66
N LEU A 358 16.65 -1.90 -9.64
CA LEU A 358 18.09 -1.84 -9.43
C LEU A 358 18.80 -1.02 -10.51
N THR A 359 18.44 -1.23 -11.77
CA THR A 359 18.93 -0.44 -12.91
C THR A 359 18.56 1.04 -12.76
N ALA A 360 17.28 1.33 -12.50
CA ALA A 360 16.80 2.71 -12.38
C ALA A 360 17.44 3.47 -11.22
N TYR A 361 17.50 2.86 -10.02
CA TYR A 361 18.03 3.53 -8.82
C TYR A 361 19.54 3.78 -8.91
N THR A 362 20.30 2.87 -9.54
CA THR A 362 21.73 3.10 -9.79
C THR A 362 21.95 4.17 -10.86
N ALA A 363 21.13 4.20 -11.91
CA ALA A 363 21.16 5.26 -12.93
C ALA A 363 20.77 6.64 -12.35
N PHE A 364 19.76 6.70 -11.50
CA PHE A 364 19.37 7.91 -10.77
C PHE A 364 20.52 8.49 -9.94
N ALA A 365 21.28 7.63 -9.26
CA ALA A 365 22.46 8.07 -8.55
C ALA A 365 23.51 8.65 -9.51
N ARG A 366 23.87 7.94 -10.59
CA ARG A 366 24.85 8.42 -11.59
C ARG A 366 24.44 9.75 -12.22
N LEU A 367 23.19 9.89 -12.63
CA LEU A 367 22.64 11.12 -13.21
C LEU A 367 22.77 12.30 -12.24
N SER A 368 22.46 12.08 -10.97
CA SER A 368 22.56 13.10 -9.93
C SER A 368 24.01 13.51 -9.67
N LEU A 369 24.95 12.56 -9.63
CA LEU A 369 26.37 12.88 -9.45
C LEU A 369 26.95 13.65 -10.63
N ARG A 370 26.56 13.32 -11.87
CA ARG A 370 26.92 14.11 -13.05
C ARG A 370 26.34 15.52 -12.96
N HIS A 371 25.08 15.66 -12.53
CA HIS A 371 24.43 16.95 -12.34
C HIS A 371 25.13 17.82 -11.29
N ALA A 372 25.57 17.24 -10.16
CA ALA A 372 26.34 17.95 -9.15
C ALA A 372 27.64 18.53 -9.71
N ALA A 373 28.35 17.74 -10.52
CA ALA A 373 29.60 18.16 -11.14
C ALA A 373 29.41 19.25 -12.21
N THR A 374 28.30 19.25 -12.94
CA THR A 374 28.03 20.24 -14.00
C THR A 374 27.44 21.55 -13.49
N THR A 375 26.72 21.53 -12.37
CA THR A 375 26.09 22.73 -11.78
C THR A 375 26.99 23.46 -10.79
N ALA A 376 28.02 22.79 -10.25
CA ALA A 376 28.98 23.43 -9.35
C ALA A 376 29.75 24.57 -10.05
N PRO A 377 29.95 25.73 -9.39
CA PRO A 377 30.81 26.79 -9.91
C PRO A 377 32.19 26.27 -10.26
N LEU A 378 32.81 26.78 -11.34
CA LEU A 378 34.13 26.36 -11.84
C LEU A 378 35.21 26.11 -10.76
N PRO A 379 35.41 26.97 -9.73
CA PRO A 379 36.41 26.71 -8.69
C PRO A 379 36.02 25.56 -7.73
N ALA A 380 34.74 25.22 -7.61
CA ALA A 380 34.21 24.16 -6.76
C ALA A 380 33.96 22.84 -7.49
N THR A 381 34.00 22.82 -8.84
CA THR A 381 33.77 21.61 -9.66
C THR A 381 34.59 20.39 -9.22
N PRO A 382 35.90 20.48 -8.89
CA PRO A 382 36.66 19.32 -8.44
C PRO A 382 36.16 18.73 -7.12
N LEU A 383 35.64 19.58 -6.23
CA LEU A 383 35.11 19.20 -4.91
C LEU A 383 33.73 18.54 -5.00
N CYS A 384 33.01 18.76 -6.10
CA CYS A 384 31.67 18.23 -6.35
C CYS A 384 31.66 17.05 -7.34
N ARG A 385 32.82 16.46 -7.62
CA ARG A 385 32.94 15.20 -8.36
C ARG A 385 32.97 14.04 -7.38
N PHE A 386 32.10 13.06 -7.63
CA PHE A 386 31.87 11.94 -6.75
C PHE A 386 31.78 10.65 -7.54
N GLU A 387 32.28 9.56 -6.97
CA GLU A 387 32.12 8.20 -7.46
C GLU A 387 31.16 7.43 -6.53
N PRO A 388 30.13 6.75 -7.07
CA PRO A 388 29.23 5.96 -6.23
C PRO A 388 29.94 4.75 -5.63
N ARG A 389 29.71 4.46 -4.34
CA ARG A 389 30.20 3.25 -3.68
C ARG A 389 29.07 2.24 -3.49
N GLY A 390 29.13 1.14 -4.23
CA GLY A 390 28.16 0.05 -4.13
C GLY A 390 26.77 0.44 -4.63
N LEU A 391 25.75 -0.24 -4.11
CA LEU A 391 24.35 0.02 -4.45
C LEU A 391 23.77 1.17 -3.61
N PRO A 392 22.61 1.73 -4.01
CA PRO A 392 21.89 2.69 -3.19
C PRO A 392 21.65 2.18 -1.76
N SER A 393 21.67 3.10 -0.80
CA SER A 393 21.46 2.77 0.62
C SER A 393 19.98 2.70 0.98
N SER A 394 19.18 3.63 0.43
CA SER A 394 17.72 3.62 0.59
C SER A 394 17.05 4.35 -0.55
N VAL A 395 15.79 4.02 -0.82
CA VAL A 395 14.94 4.75 -1.76
C VAL A 395 13.58 5.04 -1.12
N HIS A 396 13.14 6.29 -1.22
CA HIS A 396 11.82 6.74 -0.77
C HIS A 396 10.97 7.21 -1.96
N LEU A 397 9.67 6.91 -1.90
CA LEU A 397 8.67 7.69 -2.62
C LEU A 397 8.49 9.02 -1.89
N TYR A 398 8.43 10.12 -2.63
CA TYR A 398 8.10 11.43 -2.10
C TYR A 398 6.79 11.93 -2.69
N PHE A 399 5.84 12.29 -1.83
CA PHE A 399 4.59 12.92 -2.19
C PHE A 399 4.49 14.30 -1.53
N TYR A 400 3.87 15.23 -2.23
CA TYR A 400 3.52 16.54 -1.70
C TYR A 400 2.12 16.90 -2.17
N ASP A 401 1.24 17.22 -1.23
CA ASP A 401 -0.16 17.59 -1.49
C ASP A 401 -0.89 16.52 -2.32
N ASP A 402 -0.74 15.25 -1.93
CA ASP A 402 -1.29 14.06 -2.61
C ASP A 402 -0.80 13.81 -4.06
N HIS A 403 0.25 14.50 -4.51
CA HIS A 403 0.87 14.27 -5.80
C HIS A 403 2.24 13.61 -5.64
N PHE A 404 2.50 12.57 -6.43
CA PHE A 404 3.80 11.93 -6.51
C PHE A 404 4.84 12.90 -7.10
N GLN A 405 5.90 13.17 -6.35
CA GLN A 405 6.97 14.10 -6.71
C GLN A 405 8.22 13.38 -7.24
N GLY A 406 8.27 12.06 -7.12
CA GLY A 406 9.40 11.26 -7.58
C GLY A 406 10.07 10.42 -6.48
N TYR A 407 11.31 10.02 -6.75
CA TYR A 407 12.11 9.17 -5.86
C TYR A 407 13.19 9.98 -5.15
N LEU A 408 13.42 9.67 -3.88
CA LEU A 408 14.61 10.12 -3.15
C LEU A 408 15.56 8.94 -3.02
N VAL A 409 16.74 9.05 -3.63
CA VAL A 409 17.76 8.00 -3.66
C VAL A 409 18.92 8.41 -2.76
N THR A 410 19.17 7.62 -1.72
CA THR A 410 20.31 7.81 -0.83
C THR A 410 21.47 6.93 -1.30
N GLN A 411 22.66 7.51 -1.45
CA GLN A 411 23.84 6.81 -1.97
C GLN A 411 25.10 7.22 -1.18
N VAL A 412 25.91 6.23 -0.81
CA VAL A 412 27.26 6.47 -0.31
C VAL A 412 28.19 6.76 -1.49
N VAL A 413 28.99 7.82 -1.39
CA VAL A 413 29.84 8.31 -2.46
C VAL A 413 31.26 8.57 -1.97
N GLN A 414 32.21 8.49 -2.88
CA GLN A 414 33.62 8.83 -2.66
C GLN A 414 33.93 10.13 -3.42
N PRO A 415 34.28 11.23 -2.72
CA PRO A 415 34.74 12.45 -3.39
C PRO A 415 36.02 12.18 -4.21
N SER A 416 36.16 12.84 -5.36
CA SER A 416 37.36 12.75 -6.20
C SER A 416 38.59 13.40 -5.56
N VAL A 417 38.38 14.44 -4.75
CA VAL A 417 39.42 14.97 -3.87
C VAL A 417 39.57 14.01 -2.69
N GLN A 418 40.80 13.61 -2.35
CA GLN A 418 41.04 12.65 -1.26
C GLN A 418 40.33 13.10 0.02
N GLY A 419 39.36 12.31 0.48
CA GLY A 419 38.49 12.64 1.60
C GLY A 419 37.70 11.42 2.09
N PRO A 420 37.00 11.53 3.24
CA PRO A 420 36.14 10.46 3.72
C PRO A 420 34.97 10.22 2.76
N ALA A 421 34.38 9.02 2.81
CA ALA A 421 33.15 8.76 2.08
C ALA A 421 32.01 9.62 2.64
N GLU A 422 31.19 10.16 1.75
CA GLU A 422 30.03 10.97 2.07
C GLU A 422 28.75 10.19 1.77
N THR A 423 27.62 10.63 2.33
CA THR A 423 26.31 10.09 1.98
C THR A 423 25.44 11.22 1.49
N LEU A 424 24.91 11.06 0.29
CA LEU A 424 24.07 12.04 -0.38
C LEU A 424 22.66 11.48 -0.54
N GLU A 425 21.68 12.37 -0.51
CA GLU A 425 20.31 12.07 -0.94
C GLU A 425 19.97 12.92 -2.16
N MET A 426 19.35 12.28 -3.14
CA MET A 426 19.12 12.83 -4.48
C MET A 426 17.64 12.72 -4.82
N TRP A 427 17.03 13.83 -5.22
CA TRP A 427 15.63 13.87 -5.63
C TRP A 427 15.51 13.80 -7.15
N LEU A 428 14.89 12.73 -7.64
CA LEU A 428 14.62 12.49 -9.05
C LEU A 428 13.13 12.63 -9.30
N MET A 429 12.75 13.56 -10.18
CA MET A 429 11.36 13.87 -10.52
C MET A 429 11.03 13.37 -11.93
N PRO A 430 9.87 12.73 -12.15
CA PRO A 430 9.44 12.35 -13.49
C PRO A 430 9.10 13.60 -14.31
N GLN A 431 9.48 13.61 -15.58
CA GLN A 431 9.11 14.65 -16.53
C GLN A 431 7.76 14.29 -17.16
N GLY A 432 6.80 15.20 -17.10
CA GLY A 432 5.47 14.99 -17.69
C GLY A 432 5.56 14.74 -19.20
N SER A 433 4.94 13.65 -19.66
CA SER A 433 4.97 13.23 -21.07
C SER A 433 3.63 13.38 -21.80
N LEU A 434 2.54 13.74 -21.09
CA LEU A 434 1.22 13.92 -21.67
C LEU A 434 1.17 15.18 -22.53
N LYS A 435 0.78 15.01 -23.79
CA LYS A 435 0.44 16.10 -24.71
C LYS A 435 -0.99 15.93 -25.16
N LEU A 436 -1.87 16.84 -24.76
CA LEU A 436 -3.22 16.93 -25.31
C LEU A 436 -3.14 17.67 -26.65
N LEU A 437 -3.63 17.04 -27.73
CA LEU A 437 -3.41 17.50 -29.11
C LEU A 437 -4.69 18.03 -29.79
N GLY A 438 -5.83 18.03 -29.09
CA GLY A 438 -7.12 18.46 -29.64
C GLY A 438 -7.31 19.99 -29.71
N ARG A 439 -7.86 20.48 -30.83
CA ARG A 439 -8.35 21.87 -31.00
C ARG A 439 -9.66 22.09 -30.22
N SER A 440 -9.82 23.32 -29.71
CA SER A 440 -10.83 23.77 -28.73
C SER A 440 -12.32 23.68 -29.11
N ASP A 441 -12.70 23.02 -30.20
CA ASP A 441 -14.02 23.22 -30.80
C ASP A 441 -14.99 22.07 -30.50
N GLN A 442 -14.47 20.92 -30.01
CA GLN A 442 -15.23 19.94 -29.23
C GLN A 442 -14.49 19.73 -27.91
N ALA A 443 -15.17 19.93 -26.79
CA ALA A 443 -14.60 19.67 -25.46
C ALA A 443 -14.18 18.19 -25.37
N SER A 444 -12.90 17.91 -25.62
CA SER A 444 -12.31 16.58 -25.49
C SER A 444 -12.60 16.08 -24.07
N ARG A 445 -13.22 14.90 -23.98
CA ARG A 445 -13.50 14.25 -22.70
C ARG A 445 -12.22 13.73 -22.04
N LEU A 446 -11.12 13.57 -22.79
CA LEU A 446 -9.87 13.02 -22.26
C LEU A 446 -9.25 13.99 -21.26
N GLN A 447 -9.08 13.54 -20.01
CA GLN A 447 -8.43 14.29 -18.94
C GLN A 447 -6.98 13.88 -18.73
N SER A 448 -6.69 12.57 -18.78
CA SER A 448 -5.33 12.06 -18.69
C SER A 448 -5.17 10.74 -19.46
N LEU A 449 -3.93 10.48 -19.88
CA LEU A 449 -3.50 9.23 -20.51
C LEU A 449 -2.16 8.83 -19.89
N GLU A 450 -2.14 7.68 -19.25
CA GLU A 450 -0.99 7.17 -18.49
C GLU A 450 -0.70 5.72 -18.90
N VAL A 451 0.57 5.33 -18.84
CA VAL A 451 1.02 3.96 -19.04
C VAL A 451 1.81 3.51 -17.82
N GLY A 452 1.51 2.32 -17.31
CA GLY A 452 2.19 1.79 -16.13
C GLY A 452 1.92 0.30 -15.93
N THR A 453 2.36 -0.20 -14.77
CA THR A 453 2.12 -1.57 -14.30
C THR A 453 1.49 -1.55 -12.91
N GLU A 454 1.02 -2.71 -12.46
CA GLU A 454 0.38 -2.85 -11.15
C GLU A 454 -0.85 -1.94 -10.98
N TRP A 455 -1.75 -1.97 -11.98
CA TRP A 455 -3.02 -1.26 -11.91
C TRP A 455 -3.85 -1.75 -10.72
N ASP A 456 -4.20 -0.83 -9.82
CA ASP A 456 -5.13 -1.05 -8.73
C ASP A 456 -6.55 -0.63 -9.19
N PRO A 457 -7.44 -1.57 -9.54
CA PRO A 457 -8.79 -1.25 -9.99
C PRO A 457 -9.68 -0.71 -8.87
N LYS A 458 -9.30 -0.91 -7.60
CA LYS A 458 -10.07 -0.44 -6.44
C LYS A 458 -9.84 1.06 -6.24
N GLU A 459 -8.59 1.50 -6.28
CA GLU A 459 -8.20 2.90 -6.09
C GLU A 459 -7.99 3.68 -7.40
N ARG A 460 -8.02 2.98 -8.55
CA ARG A 460 -7.89 3.53 -9.91
C ARG A 460 -6.59 4.31 -10.09
N LEU A 461 -5.47 3.67 -9.76
CA LEU A 461 -4.11 4.18 -9.89
C LEU A 461 -3.11 3.04 -10.13
N PHE A 462 -1.91 3.37 -10.61
CA PHE A 462 -0.80 2.42 -10.70
C PHE A 462 -0.02 2.37 -9.39
N ARG A 463 0.25 1.18 -8.85
CA ARG A 463 1.10 1.01 -7.64
C ARG A 463 2.59 1.12 -7.96
N ASN A 464 2.99 0.91 -9.22
CA ASN A 464 4.26 1.37 -9.75
C ASN A 464 4.21 2.89 -10.01
N PHE A 465 4.30 3.70 -8.96
CA PHE A 465 4.11 5.16 -9.00
C PHE A 465 5.03 5.88 -10.00
N GLY A 466 6.28 5.42 -10.14
CA GLY A 466 7.23 6.00 -11.09
C GLY A 466 7.12 5.47 -12.51
N GLY A 467 6.25 4.49 -12.78
CA GLY A 467 6.14 3.88 -14.10
C GLY A 467 7.48 3.30 -14.60
N LEU A 468 8.30 2.77 -13.69
CA LEU A 468 9.57 2.14 -14.06
C LEU A 468 9.29 0.79 -14.72
N LEU A 469 9.61 0.65 -16.00
CA LEU A 469 9.31 -0.53 -16.81
C LEU A 469 10.59 -1.09 -17.42
N GLY A 470 10.70 -2.41 -17.47
CA GLY A 470 11.74 -3.14 -18.18
C GLY A 470 11.20 -3.93 -19.38
N PRO A 471 12.10 -4.61 -20.13
CA PRO A 471 11.73 -5.30 -21.37
C PRO A 471 10.76 -6.47 -21.19
N LEU A 472 10.63 -7.02 -19.98
CA LEU A 472 9.77 -8.17 -19.70
C LEU A 472 8.42 -7.80 -19.06
N ASP A 473 8.22 -6.53 -18.76
CA ASP A 473 6.99 -6.04 -18.14
C ASP A 473 5.81 -6.04 -19.14
N GLU A 474 4.60 -6.06 -18.60
CA GLU A 474 3.36 -6.00 -19.37
C GLU A 474 2.64 -4.66 -19.10
N PRO A 475 2.90 -3.62 -19.90
CA PRO A 475 2.36 -2.29 -19.66
C PRO A 475 0.85 -2.25 -19.88
N VAL A 476 0.18 -1.38 -19.13
CA VAL A 476 -1.25 -1.11 -19.20
C VAL A 476 -1.43 0.37 -19.56
N ALA A 477 -2.25 0.67 -20.56
CA ALA A 477 -2.67 2.05 -20.82
C ALA A 477 -3.98 2.33 -20.09
N MET A 478 -4.01 3.44 -19.36
CA MET A 478 -5.18 3.93 -18.65
C MET A 478 -5.55 5.32 -19.15
N GLN A 479 -6.85 5.56 -19.34
CA GLN A 479 -7.40 6.84 -19.77
C GLN A 479 -8.42 7.33 -18.74
N ARG A 480 -8.32 8.61 -18.35
CA ARG A 480 -9.34 9.30 -17.54
C ARG A 480 -10.22 10.15 -18.42
N TRP A 481 -11.51 10.11 -18.15
CA TRP A 481 -12.53 10.76 -18.94
C TRP A 481 -13.44 11.64 -18.09
N ALA A 482 -13.73 12.84 -18.57
CA ALA A 482 -14.84 13.65 -18.10
C ALA A 482 -16.17 13.02 -18.54
N ARG A 483 -17.26 13.36 -17.85
CA ARG A 483 -18.61 12.99 -18.29
C ARG A 483 -18.97 13.72 -19.58
N GLY A 484 -19.68 13.06 -20.50
CA GLY A 484 -20.03 13.64 -21.79
C GLY A 484 -20.73 12.64 -22.70
N PRO A 485 -20.95 12.93 -24.00
CA PRO A 485 -21.56 12.00 -24.94
C PRO A 485 -20.68 10.78 -25.21
N ASN A 486 -21.29 9.68 -25.65
CA ASN A 486 -20.57 8.48 -26.05
C ASN A 486 -19.58 8.79 -27.17
N LEU A 487 -18.38 8.23 -27.07
CA LEU A 487 -17.38 8.30 -28.13
C LEU A 487 -16.66 6.97 -28.28
N THR A 488 -16.10 6.76 -29.46
CA THR A 488 -15.14 5.69 -29.73
C THR A 488 -13.79 6.33 -29.95
N ALA A 489 -12.78 5.82 -29.26
CA ALA A 489 -11.40 6.27 -29.43
C ALA A 489 -10.52 5.08 -29.86
N THR A 490 -9.59 5.33 -30.76
CA THR A 490 -8.59 4.35 -31.21
C THR A 490 -7.30 4.56 -30.44
N VAL A 491 -6.82 3.52 -29.78
CA VAL A 491 -5.54 3.50 -29.06
C VAL A 491 -4.49 2.85 -29.95
N VAL A 492 -3.35 3.52 -30.14
CA VAL A 492 -2.23 3.02 -30.95
C VAL A 492 -0.96 3.01 -30.10
N TRP A 493 -0.27 1.87 -30.06
CA TRP A 493 1.02 1.72 -29.39
C TRP A 493 2.13 1.69 -30.43
N ILE A 494 3.14 2.53 -30.23
CA ILE A 494 4.25 2.72 -31.17
C ILE A 494 5.55 2.52 -30.39
N ASP A 495 6.41 1.64 -30.90
CA ASP A 495 7.70 1.33 -30.29
C ASP A 495 8.77 2.40 -30.62
N PRO A 496 9.98 2.32 -30.01
CA PRO A 496 11.03 3.32 -30.20
C PRO A 496 11.58 3.41 -31.64
N THR A 497 11.36 2.41 -32.49
CA THR A 497 11.76 2.42 -33.90
C THR A 497 10.56 2.64 -34.84
N TYR A 498 9.46 3.17 -34.31
CA TYR A 498 8.23 3.50 -35.04
C TYR A 498 7.43 2.29 -35.56
N VAL A 499 7.65 1.10 -35.01
CA VAL A 499 6.79 -0.06 -35.28
C VAL A 499 5.47 0.12 -34.53
N VAL A 500 4.34 0.02 -35.24
CA VAL A 500 3.01 -0.01 -34.63
C VAL A 500 2.80 -1.39 -34.01
N ALA A 501 2.95 -1.47 -32.68
CA ALA A 501 2.90 -2.71 -31.93
C ALA A 501 1.47 -3.26 -31.80
N THR A 502 0.48 -2.37 -31.62
CA THR A 502 -0.94 -2.73 -31.58
C THR A 502 -1.83 -1.51 -31.83
N SER A 503 -3.03 -1.75 -32.35
CA SER A 503 -4.11 -0.76 -32.47
C SER A 503 -5.45 -1.39 -32.11
N TYR A 504 -6.24 -0.71 -31.30
CA TYR A 504 -7.58 -1.18 -30.91
C TYR A 504 -8.51 -0.02 -30.56
N ASP A 505 -9.80 -0.23 -30.77
CA ASP A 505 -10.84 0.74 -30.41
C ASP A 505 -11.39 0.49 -29.00
N ILE A 506 -11.71 1.58 -28.31
CA ILE A 506 -12.39 1.58 -27.02
C ILE A 506 -13.67 2.39 -27.10
N VAL A 507 -14.73 1.89 -26.49
CA VAL A 507 -16.01 2.60 -26.34
C VAL A 507 -16.04 3.28 -24.99
N VAL A 508 -16.36 4.57 -24.98
CA VAL A 508 -16.42 5.41 -23.77
C VAL A 508 -17.83 5.91 -23.57
N ASP A 509 -18.58 5.23 -22.70
CA ASP A 509 -19.94 5.61 -22.35
C ASP A 509 -20.02 6.94 -21.59
N THR A 510 -21.23 7.48 -21.44
CA THR A 510 -21.47 8.80 -20.85
C THR A 510 -20.94 8.98 -19.43
N GLU A 511 -21.06 7.94 -18.59
CA GLU A 511 -20.61 7.94 -17.19
C GLU A 511 -19.25 7.28 -16.99
N THR A 512 -18.59 6.83 -18.06
CA THR A 512 -17.27 6.22 -17.95
C THR A 512 -16.26 7.26 -17.49
N GLU A 513 -15.66 7.03 -16.33
CA GLU A 513 -14.61 7.89 -15.75
C GLU A 513 -13.20 7.36 -16.06
N VAL A 514 -13.04 6.05 -16.17
CA VAL A 514 -11.75 5.39 -16.40
C VAL A 514 -11.92 4.20 -17.33
N THR A 515 -11.08 4.13 -18.37
CA THR A 515 -10.86 2.93 -19.17
C THR A 515 -9.41 2.47 -19.01
N GLN A 516 -9.19 1.15 -19.11
CA GLN A 516 -7.83 0.59 -19.07
C GLN A 516 -7.79 -0.69 -19.90
N TYR A 517 -6.64 -0.94 -20.52
CA TYR A 517 -6.40 -2.18 -21.25
C TYR A 517 -4.92 -2.57 -21.22
N LYS A 518 -4.67 -3.87 -21.08
CA LYS A 518 -3.35 -4.48 -21.13
C LYS A 518 -3.20 -5.25 -22.45
N PRO A 519 -2.53 -4.70 -23.48
CA PRO A 519 -2.35 -5.41 -24.73
C PRO A 519 -1.43 -6.63 -24.56
N PRO A 520 -1.70 -7.75 -25.26
CA PRO A 520 -0.90 -8.97 -25.19
C PRO A 520 0.35 -8.86 -26.08
N LEU A 521 1.25 -7.93 -25.76
CA LEU A 521 2.47 -7.69 -26.55
C LEU A 521 3.49 -8.83 -26.37
N SER A 522 4.07 -9.29 -27.48
CA SER A 522 5.23 -10.18 -27.46
C SER A 522 6.42 -9.52 -26.75
N ARG A 523 7.21 -10.34 -26.07
CA ARG A 523 8.38 -9.91 -25.27
C ARG A 523 9.67 -10.51 -25.82
N PRO A 524 10.83 -9.89 -25.54
CA PRO A 524 11.00 -8.64 -24.78
C PRO A 524 10.53 -7.40 -25.55
N LEU A 525 10.02 -6.40 -24.85
CA LEU A 525 9.75 -5.08 -25.41
C LEU A 525 11.08 -4.40 -25.74
N ARG A 526 11.16 -3.77 -26.91
CA ARG A 526 12.35 -3.01 -27.31
C ARG A 526 12.61 -1.86 -26.32
N PRO A 527 13.80 -1.74 -25.71
CA PRO A 527 14.12 -0.62 -24.84
C PRO A 527 14.10 0.72 -25.58
N GLY A 528 13.77 1.78 -24.84
CA GLY A 528 13.69 3.15 -25.34
C GLY A 528 12.31 3.77 -25.13
N ALA A 529 12.11 4.94 -25.75
CA ALA A 529 10.90 5.74 -25.60
C ALA A 529 9.73 5.24 -26.46
N TRP A 530 8.76 4.59 -25.82
CA TRP A 530 7.50 4.20 -26.45
C TRP A 530 6.50 5.36 -26.48
N THR A 531 5.58 5.32 -27.44
CA THR A 531 4.49 6.30 -27.56
C THR A 531 3.14 5.60 -27.61
N VAL A 532 2.19 6.07 -26.81
CA VAL A 532 0.77 5.69 -26.93
C VAL A 532 -0.01 6.90 -27.41
N ARG A 533 -0.68 6.75 -28.55
CA ARG A 533 -1.55 7.78 -29.14
C ARG A 533 -3.00 7.39 -28.99
N LEU A 534 -3.83 8.37 -28.68
CA LEU A 534 -5.27 8.26 -28.66
C LEU A 534 -5.86 9.11 -29.77
N LEU A 535 -6.68 8.50 -30.62
CA LEU A 535 -7.25 9.12 -31.81
C LEU A 535 -8.78 9.03 -31.76
N GLN A 536 -9.45 9.98 -32.38
CA GLN A 536 -10.88 9.92 -32.66
C GLN A 536 -11.10 10.21 -34.13
N PHE A 537 -11.67 9.27 -34.88
CA PHE A 537 -11.79 9.37 -36.34
C PHE A 537 -10.45 9.70 -37.03
N TRP A 538 -9.36 9.11 -36.55
CA TRP A 538 -7.96 9.35 -36.99
C TRP A 538 -7.38 10.73 -36.66
N GLU A 539 -8.13 11.60 -35.97
CA GLU A 539 -7.62 12.87 -35.44
C GLU A 539 -7.01 12.67 -34.04
N PRO A 540 -5.81 13.21 -33.73
CA PRO A 540 -5.19 13.07 -32.41
C PRO A 540 -5.97 13.75 -31.28
N LEU A 541 -6.38 12.97 -30.27
CA LEU A 541 -6.92 13.48 -29.01
C LEU A 541 -5.81 13.82 -28.01
N GLY A 542 -4.82 12.94 -27.91
CA GLY A 542 -3.67 13.12 -27.04
C GLY A 542 -2.67 11.99 -27.20
N GLU A 543 -1.46 12.22 -26.74
CA GLU A 543 -0.39 11.23 -26.72
C GLU A 543 0.36 11.25 -25.39
N THR A 544 0.91 10.12 -25.02
CA THR A 544 1.83 9.99 -23.88
C THR A 544 3.02 9.15 -24.29
N ARG A 545 4.14 9.35 -23.59
CA ARG A 545 5.35 8.56 -23.77
C ARG A 545 5.71 7.86 -22.47
N PHE A 546 6.24 6.65 -22.58
CA PHE A 546 6.79 5.90 -21.47
C PHE A 546 8.12 5.25 -21.85
N LEU A 547 8.95 4.96 -20.86
CA LEU A 547 10.28 4.40 -21.08
C LEU A 547 10.29 2.92 -20.73
N VAL A 548 10.72 2.08 -21.68
CA VAL A 548 11.19 0.73 -21.39
C VAL A 548 12.70 0.81 -21.14
N LEU A 549 13.12 0.66 -19.88
CA LEU A 549 14.51 0.83 -19.50
C LEU A 549 15.39 -0.28 -20.07
N PRO A 550 16.53 0.04 -20.71
CA PRO A 550 17.57 -0.93 -20.98
C PRO A 550 18.23 -1.35 -19.65
N LEU A 551 18.03 -2.63 -19.29
CA LEU A 551 18.50 -3.17 -18.02
C LEU A 551 20.03 -3.31 -17.99
N THR A 552 20.68 -2.84 -16.92
CA THR A 552 22.12 -3.07 -16.66
C THR A 552 22.36 -4.29 -15.78
N PHE A 553 21.29 -4.86 -15.22
CA PHE A 553 21.32 -6.04 -14.37
C PHE A 553 20.37 -7.12 -14.90
N ASN A 554 20.77 -8.38 -14.74
CA ASN A 554 19.94 -9.56 -14.95
C ASN A 554 20.15 -10.52 -13.78
N ARG A 555 19.07 -10.94 -13.12
CA ARG A 555 19.11 -11.75 -11.90
C ARG A 555 20.02 -11.13 -10.82
N LYS A 556 19.94 -9.80 -10.64
CA LYS A 556 20.76 -9.00 -9.69
C LYS A 556 22.26 -8.97 -9.96
N LEU A 557 22.71 -9.47 -11.11
CA LEU A 557 24.11 -9.45 -11.51
C LEU A 557 24.29 -8.51 -12.71
N PRO A 558 25.47 -7.89 -12.89
CA PRO A 558 25.76 -7.10 -14.08
C PRO A 558 25.47 -7.90 -15.36
N LEU A 559 24.79 -7.25 -16.31
CA LEU A 559 24.36 -7.88 -17.55
C LEU A 559 25.56 -8.38 -18.36
N ARG A 560 25.47 -9.62 -18.84
CA ARG A 560 26.49 -10.24 -19.71
C ARG A 560 26.10 -10.06 -21.18
N LYS A 561 27.09 -10.17 -22.06
CA LYS A 561 26.92 -9.96 -23.51
C LYS A 561 25.84 -10.86 -24.13
N ASP A 562 25.84 -12.14 -23.77
CA ASP A 562 24.85 -13.10 -24.30
C ASP A 562 23.42 -12.73 -23.89
N ASP A 563 23.22 -12.36 -22.61
CA ASP A 563 21.92 -11.93 -22.10
C ASP A 563 21.44 -10.61 -22.76
N ALA A 564 22.35 -9.65 -22.98
CA ALA A 564 22.04 -8.36 -23.59
C ALA A 564 21.47 -8.50 -25.01
N SER A 565 22.06 -9.41 -25.79
CA SER A 565 21.68 -9.67 -27.18
C SER A 565 20.21 -10.04 -27.35
N TRP A 566 19.64 -10.75 -26.38
CA TRP A 566 18.23 -11.14 -26.40
C TRP A 566 17.34 -10.10 -25.72
N LEU A 567 17.73 -9.65 -24.52
CA LEU A 567 16.89 -8.81 -23.65
C LEU A 567 16.61 -7.42 -24.24
N HIS A 568 17.51 -6.90 -25.07
CA HIS A 568 17.41 -5.55 -25.64
C HIS A 568 17.04 -5.52 -27.13
N ALA A 569 16.87 -6.67 -27.79
CA ALA A 569 16.59 -6.72 -29.24
C ALA A 569 15.15 -6.37 -29.64
N GLY A 570 14.20 -6.49 -28.71
CA GLY A 570 12.78 -6.50 -29.02
C GLY A 570 12.27 -7.92 -29.34
N PRO A 571 10.99 -8.07 -29.74
CA PRO A 571 10.44 -9.38 -30.06
C PRO A 571 11.05 -9.92 -31.37
N PRO A 572 11.09 -11.25 -31.55
CA PRO A 572 11.49 -11.85 -32.82
C PRO A 572 10.73 -11.23 -34.00
N HIS A 573 11.45 -10.97 -35.10
CA HIS A 573 10.90 -10.37 -36.33
C HIS A 573 10.20 -9.00 -36.17
N ASN A 574 10.38 -8.31 -35.04
CA ASN A 574 9.66 -7.07 -34.71
C ASN A 574 8.14 -7.24 -34.62
N GLU A 575 7.67 -8.46 -34.33
CA GLU A 575 6.25 -8.80 -34.26
C GLU A 575 5.75 -8.81 -32.81
N TYR A 576 5.08 -7.73 -32.42
CA TYR A 576 4.46 -7.61 -31.10
C TYR A 576 3.12 -8.33 -30.97
N MET A 577 2.47 -8.64 -32.10
CA MET A 577 1.20 -9.35 -32.18
C MET A 577 1.17 -10.19 -33.47
N GLU A 578 0.32 -11.23 -33.50
CA GLU A 578 0.07 -12.02 -34.72
C GLU A 578 -0.51 -11.16 -35.86
N GLN A 579 -1.26 -10.12 -35.53
CA GLN A 579 -1.80 -9.16 -36.49
C GLN A 579 -0.77 -8.06 -36.79
N SER A 580 -0.46 -7.86 -38.08
CA SER A 580 0.41 -6.77 -38.53
C SER A 580 -0.37 -5.44 -38.68
N PHE A 581 0.25 -4.34 -38.25
CA PHE A 581 -0.29 -2.98 -38.33
C PHE A 581 0.54 -2.05 -39.22
N GLN A 582 1.44 -2.59 -40.06
CA GLN A 582 2.36 -1.78 -40.89
C GLN A 582 1.65 -0.76 -41.78
N GLY A 583 0.44 -1.07 -42.25
CA GLY A 583 -0.38 -0.16 -43.08
C GLY A 583 -0.81 1.13 -42.37
N LEU A 584 -0.76 1.20 -41.04
CA LEU A 584 -1.08 2.40 -40.26
C LEU A 584 0.06 3.43 -40.26
N SER A 585 1.30 3.02 -40.58
CA SER A 585 2.47 3.90 -40.49
C SER A 585 2.34 5.14 -41.37
N GLY A 586 1.80 4.99 -42.58
CA GLY A 586 1.54 6.09 -43.50
C GLY A 586 0.39 7.00 -43.03
N ILE A 587 -0.67 6.42 -42.45
CA ILE A 587 -1.82 7.18 -41.91
C ILE A 587 -1.38 8.03 -40.71
N LEU A 588 -0.52 7.48 -39.86
CA LEU A 588 -0.03 8.13 -38.65
C LEU A 588 1.17 9.07 -38.88
N SER A 589 1.58 9.24 -40.15
CA SER A 589 2.74 10.05 -40.56
C SER A 589 4.00 9.73 -39.75
N LEU A 590 4.30 8.43 -39.57
CA LEU A 590 5.47 8.00 -38.81
C LEU A 590 6.77 8.23 -39.60
N PRO A 591 7.89 8.58 -38.92
CA PRO A 591 9.18 8.74 -39.59
C PRO A 591 9.69 7.42 -40.19
N GLN A 592 10.69 7.53 -41.08
CA GLN A 592 11.34 6.34 -41.62
C GLN A 592 12.15 5.60 -40.55
N PRO A 593 12.03 4.26 -40.45
CA PRO A 593 12.59 3.49 -39.34
C PRO A 593 14.09 3.15 -39.52
N GLU A 594 14.60 3.08 -40.75
CA GLU A 594 15.96 2.57 -41.06
C GLU A 594 17.11 3.10 -40.17
N PRO A 595 17.28 4.43 -39.96
CA PRO A 595 18.38 4.92 -39.13
C PRO A 595 18.23 4.55 -37.66
N VAL A 596 16.99 4.48 -37.16
CA VAL A 596 16.70 4.17 -35.74
C VAL A 596 16.79 2.66 -35.49
N GLU A 597 16.42 1.83 -36.47
CA GLU A 597 16.58 0.38 -36.41
C GLU A 597 18.04 -0.07 -36.44
N GLU A 598 18.90 0.60 -37.20
CA GLU A 598 20.34 0.33 -37.18
C GLU A 598 20.93 0.69 -35.80
N ALA A 599 20.60 1.88 -35.26
CA ALA A 599 21.03 2.26 -33.92
C ALA A 599 20.54 1.27 -32.85
N ALA A 600 19.28 0.83 -32.93
CA ALA A 600 18.71 -0.16 -32.01
C ALA A 600 19.45 -1.50 -32.07
N ARG A 601 19.86 -1.96 -33.27
CA ARG A 601 20.67 -3.18 -33.42
C ARG A 601 22.04 -3.05 -32.76
N GLN A 602 22.70 -1.91 -32.89
CA GLN A 602 23.97 -1.66 -32.21
C GLN A 602 23.82 -1.66 -30.68
N HIS A 603 22.72 -1.12 -30.16
CA HIS A 603 22.45 -1.09 -28.72
C HIS A 603 22.35 -2.49 -28.08
N THR A 604 21.94 -3.52 -28.83
CA THR A 604 21.84 -4.90 -28.33
C THR A 604 23.18 -5.52 -27.92
N LEU A 605 24.29 -4.93 -28.38
CA LEU A 605 25.64 -5.43 -28.12
C LEU A 605 26.30 -4.75 -26.91
N LEU A 606 25.69 -3.67 -26.39
CA LEU A 606 26.27 -2.86 -25.34
C LEU A 606 26.25 -3.60 -23.99
N THR A 607 27.36 -3.50 -23.27
CA THR A 607 27.49 -3.97 -21.88
C THR A 607 28.40 -3.05 -21.08
N GLY A 608 28.38 -3.19 -19.76
CA GLY A 608 29.25 -2.39 -18.88
C GLY A 608 29.02 -0.88 -19.03
N PRO A 609 30.09 -0.05 -19.05
CA PRO A 609 29.96 1.41 -19.06
C PRO A 609 29.20 1.99 -20.26
N GLU A 610 29.29 1.36 -21.43
CA GLU A 610 28.58 1.84 -22.63
C GLU A 610 27.07 1.63 -22.50
N LEU A 611 26.65 0.49 -21.94
CA LEU A 611 25.25 0.23 -21.61
C LEU A 611 24.76 1.19 -20.52
N GLU A 612 25.55 1.45 -19.48
CA GLU A 612 25.19 2.43 -18.46
C GLU A 612 25.01 3.83 -19.05
N ALA A 613 25.86 4.24 -20.00
CA ALA A 613 25.74 5.53 -20.67
C ALA A 613 24.45 5.61 -21.50
N TRP A 614 24.09 4.54 -22.22
CA TRP A 614 22.81 4.47 -22.94
C TRP A 614 21.61 4.53 -21.99
N THR A 615 21.61 3.72 -20.91
CA THR A 615 20.55 3.73 -19.89
C THR A 615 20.39 5.12 -19.26
N ASP A 616 21.49 5.76 -18.86
CA ASP A 616 21.47 7.10 -18.27
C ASP A 616 20.89 8.13 -19.27
N GLY A 617 21.28 8.02 -20.55
CA GLY A 617 20.79 8.88 -21.63
C GLY A 617 19.28 8.77 -21.82
N GLU A 618 18.74 7.55 -21.98
CA GLU A 618 17.30 7.32 -22.10
C GLU A 618 16.54 7.82 -20.86
N LEU A 619 17.04 7.52 -19.67
CA LEU A 619 16.40 7.88 -18.41
C LEU A 619 16.33 9.41 -18.21
N SER A 620 17.37 10.14 -18.63
CA SER A 620 17.41 11.60 -18.56
C SER A 620 16.36 12.31 -19.42
N GLY A 621 15.81 11.63 -20.43
CA GLY A 621 14.71 12.12 -21.25
C GLY A 621 13.33 12.02 -20.58
N PHE A 622 13.23 11.28 -19.47
CA PHE A 622 12.00 11.06 -18.71
C PHE A 622 12.08 11.49 -17.25
N TRP A 623 13.29 11.78 -16.75
CA TRP A 623 13.53 12.12 -15.36
C TRP A 623 14.51 13.29 -15.26
N SER A 624 14.26 14.20 -14.33
CA SER A 624 15.17 15.29 -13.99
C SER A 624 15.67 15.15 -12.56
N VAL A 625 16.89 15.63 -12.33
CA VAL A 625 17.45 15.81 -11.00
C VAL A 625 16.90 17.13 -10.46
N ALA A 626 16.03 17.05 -9.45
CA ALA A 626 15.35 18.21 -8.87
C ALA A 626 16.09 18.78 -7.65
N GLY A 627 16.89 17.96 -6.97
CA GLY A 627 17.69 18.41 -5.84
C GLY A 627 18.72 17.38 -5.37
N LEU A 628 19.76 17.86 -4.72
CA LEU A 628 20.74 17.03 -4.01
C LEU A 628 21.07 17.66 -2.66
N CYS A 629 21.31 16.83 -1.66
CA CYS A 629 21.78 17.26 -0.36
C CYS A 629 22.75 16.23 0.24
N ALA A 630 23.55 16.66 1.20
CA ALA A 630 24.43 15.79 1.97
C ALA A 630 23.81 15.50 3.35
N THR A 631 23.88 14.24 3.81
CA THR A 631 23.35 13.88 5.13
C THR A 631 24.22 14.39 6.28
N GLY A 632 25.50 14.64 6.00
CA GLY A 632 26.49 15.23 6.92
C GLY A 632 27.35 16.30 6.22
N PRO A 633 28.47 16.72 6.83
CA PRO A 633 29.40 17.65 6.20
C PRO A 633 29.89 17.12 4.84
N SER A 634 29.89 17.97 3.82
CA SER A 634 30.36 17.64 2.47
C SER A 634 31.51 18.53 2.05
N ALA A 635 32.45 17.99 1.27
CA ALA A 635 33.49 18.75 0.62
C ALA A 635 32.94 19.67 -0.49
N CYS A 636 31.77 19.35 -1.05
CA CYS A 636 31.14 20.14 -2.09
C CYS A 636 30.34 21.31 -1.50
N PRO A 637 30.78 22.57 -1.71
CA PRO A 637 30.17 23.74 -1.06
C PRO A 637 28.76 24.07 -1.56
N SER A 638 28.33 23.49 -2.69
CA SER A 638 26.98 23.69 -3.24
C SER A 638 25.93 22.74 -2.66
N LEU A 639 26.32 21.77 -1.83
CA LEU A 639 25.39 20.84 -1.20
C LEU A 639 24.95 21.34 0.17
N GLU A 640 23.65 21.53 0.32
CA GLU A 640 23.03 21.80 1.62
C GLU A 640 22.90 20.52 2.45
N LEU A 641 22.71 20.67 3.75
CA LEU A 641 22.40 19.55 4.64
C LEU A 641 20.96 19.07 4.41
N CYS A 642 20.79 17.76 4.23
CA CYS A 642 19.47 17.14 3.97
C CYS A 642 18.40 17.47 5.01
N ARG A 643 18.78 17.60 6.30
CA ARG A 643 17.85 17.99 7.36
C ARG A 643 17.26 19.41 7.21
N LEU A 644 17.82 20.23 6.32
CA LEU A 644 17.37 21.60 6.04
C LEU A 644 16.57 21.69 4.74
N THR A 645 16.57 20.65 3.90
CA THR A 645 15.89 20.66 2.60
C THR A 645 14.49 20.08 2.73
N SER A 646 13.46 20.84 2.34
CA SER A 646 12.06 20.50 2.60
C SER A 646 11.54 19.21 1.94
N TRP A 647 12.22 18.74 0.90
CA TRP A 647 11.89 17.52 0.16
C TRP A 647 12.60 16.27 0.71
N SER A 648 13.67 16.42 1.49
CA SER A 648 14.48 15.28 1.94
C SER A 648 13.70 14.38 2.88
N SER A 649 14.01 13.08 2.85
CA SER A 649 13.48 12.14 3.83
C SER A 649 13.98 12.44 5.26
N LEU A 650 15.07 13.21 5.40
CA LEU A 650 15.64 13.63 6.69
C LEU A 650 15.12 14.99 7.18
N PHE A 651 14.24 15.64 6.42
CA PHE A 651 13.58 16.87 6.84
C PHE A 651 12.63 16.61 8.03
N PRO A 652 12.49 17.54 8.99
CA PRO A 652 11.58 17.37 10.11
C PRO A 652 10.16 17.06 9.66
N ASP A 653 9.57 16.04 10.26
CA ASP A 653 8.21 15.56 9.97
C ASP A 653 7.40 15.40 11.26
N PRO A 654 7.03 16.52 11.92
CA PRO A 654 6.46 16.49 13.26
C PRO A 654 5.14 15.72 13.37
N LYS A 655 4.42 15.50 12.27
CA LYS A 655 3.19 14.70 12.27
C LYS A 655 3.44 13.19 12.40
N SER A 656 4.63 12.70 12.04
CA SER A 656 5.01 11.29 12.17
C SER A 656 6.11 11.05 13.21
N GLU A 657 6.74 12.10 13.73
CA GLU A 657 7.68 12.00 14.85
C GLU A 657 6.98 11.68 16.18
N LEU A 658 7.55 10.76 16.94
CA LEU A 658 7.11 10.39 18.28
C LEU A 658 8.12 10.93 19.30
N GLY A 659 7.64 11.75 20.22
CA GLY A 659 8.46 12.42 21.24
C GLY A 659 8.23 11.86 22.65
N PRO A 660 8.69 12.55 23.70
CA PRO A 660 8.39 12.17 25.07
C PRO A 660 6.88 12.26 25.37
N VAL A 661 6.41 11.44 26.31
CA VAL A 661 5.04 11.49 26.81
C VAL A 661 4.81 12.82 27.52
N LYS A 662 3.74 13.52 27.14
CA LYS A 662 3.33 14.79 27.74
C LYS A 662 2.69 14.59 29.12
N ALA A 663 2.49 15.67 29.87
CA ALA A 663 1.90 15.63 31.21
C ALA A 663 0.46 15.07 31.28
N ASP A 664 -0.27 15.10 30.16
CA ASP A 664 -1.61 14.51 30.01
C ASP A 664 -1.56 13.02 29.60
N GLY A 665 -0.36 12.42 29.52
CA GLY A 665 -0.17 11.02 29.14
C GLY A 665 -0.22 10.76 27.63
N ARG A 666 -0.32 11.80 26.78
CA ARG A 666 -0.46 11.70 25.31
C ARG A 666 0.84 12.02 24.56
N LEU A 667 0.87 11.70 23.27
CA LEU A 667 1.93 12.09 22.33
C LEU A 667 1.48 13.18 21.34
N ARG A 668 0.25 13.04 20.81
CA ARG A 668 -0.40 14.05 19.97
C ARG A 668 -0.74 15.29 20.76
#